data_AF-A0A0F9KJM6-F1
#
_entry.id   AF-A0A0F9KJM6-F1
#
_cell.length_a   1.000
_cell.length_b   1.000
_cell.length_c   1.000
_cell.angle_alpha   90.00
_cell.angle_beta   90.00
_cell.angle_gamma   90.00
#
_symmetry.space_group_name_H-M   'P 1'
#
loop_
_entity.id
_entity.type
_entity.pdbx_description
1 polymer ?
#
loop_
_entity_poly.entity_id
_entity_poly.type
_entity_poly.pdbx_seq_one_letter_code
_entity_poly.pdbx_strand_id
1 'polypeptide(L)'
;MATYNDLEFEKLAEADKHVQRKPNTLGADGSLIEEPFGLRQIVFREDIFNETPTADTNFIRRDYADSPDLGAIGTRHINIRLHPLVVSGKSGNDSIQTFVAVSEAPASDSPEDIEAVRIKHMIPPDLSLGRRDAYESSVSFRGFELALFPAESNGGILEADFSDGRKIPITADPGSLYGVGSTGRWTIDYPNGIVRFSCAPLNGPTGLMNPNNVYGDIDGITTSVANGGRITMFATFYEYVGPLLTDPELVIVGDGIVSFGTHNGTTSANMQQAIDLLHPDGGTVFLKEGDYDYLNTVDVTENINIVGQSRGVEITKPDDEPAFAIQGNNVIISGITILSDNSTSGADIEIITQSETEIVDGHRTVENVIIRDNILWATHDAYGVGFVPQHNDAEFKNIRIENNVFVGDISSGLDPVYIGEHIVGGSVTLKNVNIIGNDFGSNTADALHITGTRILGVEDLRFSDNQSTGPVAVYIDSIGTPPLGIHILNNVIGSFRSNIAVDSSVFTDNVFSGDIFFGSTVVDSTISDNRIAGRLILLDLISSSTFDSNTIGDISSFEQLTDLTISDNIFDADVNITAAIAGSIISDNIFNGAVDSLDIQSTMDNSTINGNRFNSKLLFKDMIDDCVISDNIVESFLLITGSISDSTFGNNSIIGVSSFASLARVTLSDNVFSGDVDVTAALSWSTISDNIFNGGTTSLDIQNAMINSIVTGNRFNNDITFDSTVDDSTVSNNMGEGILTVTGTTSDSSFGDNTIIGATTFTGAVSSLTFAGNRLDNNLIFSSTITNSVVSNNIVGGALTVGGDIDNSSFGDNALYSVAFAADFNHSSFSGNSLT
;
A
#
# COMPACT_ATOMS: atom_id res chain seq x y z
N MET A 1 12.58 -9.95 2.71
CA MET A 1 13.74 -9.03 2.70
C MET A 1 13.43 -7.97 1.65
N ALA A 2 13.11 -6.75 2.09
CA ALA A 2 12.89 -5.63 1.17
C ALA A 2 14.24 -5.20 0.58
N THR A 3 14.28 -4.93 -0.72
CA THR A 3 15.45 -4.35 -1.40
C THR A 3 15.31 -2.83 -1.38
N TYR A 4 16.16 -2.15 -0.63
CA TYR A 4 16.25 -0.69 -0.63
C TYR A 4 16.89 -0.19 -1.93
N ASN A 5 16.43 0.95 -2.46
CA ASN A 5 17.14 1.67 -3.52
C ASN A 5 18.28 2.53 -2.95
N ASP A 6 19.19 3.00 -3.81
CA ASP A 6 20.39 3.73 -3.38
C ASP A 6 20.07 5.00 -2.56
N LEU A 7 18.98 5.71 -2.90
CA LEU A 7 18.54 6.91 -2.17
C LEU A 7 18.00 6.57 -0.77
N GLU A 8 17.32 5.43 -0.64
CA GLU A 8 16.81 4.92 0.65
C GLU A 8 17.95 4.43 1.54
N PHE A 9 18.94 3.73 0.97
CA PHE A 9 20.11 3.26 1.71
C PHE A 9 20.95 4.43 2.24
N GLU A 10 21.10 5.49 1.43
CA GLU A 10 21.76 6.72 1.83
C GLU A 10 20.99 7.44 2.96
N LYS A 11 19.66 7.52 2.88
CA LYS A 11 18.81 8.08 3.95
C LYS A 11 18.90 7.28 5.26
N LEU A 12 18.91 5.95 5.19
CA LEU A 12 19.05 5.06 6.36
C LEU A 12 20.44 5.17 6.99
N ALA A 13 21.50 5.23 6.18
CA ALA A 13 22.87 5.40 6.66
C ALA A 13 23.07 6.76 7.36
N GLU A 14 22.46 7.82 6.84
CA GLU A 14 22.46 9.15 7.48
C GLU A 14 21.68 9.12 8.80
N ALA A 15 20.48 8.52 8.82
CA ALA A 15 19.69 8.38 10.05
C ALA A 15 20.46 7.60 11.14
N ASP A 16 21.10 6.48 10.82
CA ASP A 16 21.91 5.71 11.77
C ASP A 16 23.14 6.51 12.27
N LYS A 17 23.76 7.30 11.39
CA LYS A 17 24.85 8.23 11.75
C LYS A 17 24.40 9.30 12.75
N HIS A 18 23.20 9.85 12.61
CA HIS A 18 22.60 10.81 13.55
C HIS A 18 22.15 10.16 14.87
N VAL A 19 21.52 8.97 14.82
CA VAL A 19 21.11 8.19 16.01
C VAL A 19 22.31 7.88 16.91
N GLN A 20 23.48 7.61 16.32
CA GLN A 20 24.70 7.30 17.09
C GLN A 20 25.40 8.53 17.71
N ARG A 21 24.91 9.76 17.49
CA ARG A 21 25.50 11.03 17.99
C ARG A 21 27.02 11.09 17.84
N LYS A 22 27.58 10.55 16.74
CA LYS A 22 29.02 10.65 16.50
C LYS A 22 29.32 12.03 15.91
N PRO A 23 29.99 12.93 16.64
CA PRO A 23 30.54 14.12 16.01
C PRO A 23 31.53 13.67 14.93
N ASN A 24 31.69 14.47 13.87
CA ASN A 24 32.79 14.35 12.93
C ASN A 24 34.13 14.37 13.71
N THR A 25 34.56 13.21 14.17
CA THR A 25 35.86 13.01 14.80
C THR A 25 36.73 12.39 13.74
N LEU A 26 37.53 13.23 13.10
CA LEU A 26 38.75 12.79 12.46
C LEU A 26 39.46 11.82 13.40
N GLY A 27 39.84 10.64 12.91
CA GLY A 27 40.75 9.77 13.64
C GLY A 27 42.00 10.56 14.05
N ALA A 28 42.67 10.16 15.11
CA ALA A 28 43.84 10.87 15.66
C ALA A 28 45.02 11.03 14.67
N ASP A 29 44.93 10.45 13.46
CA ASP A 29 45.87 10.56 12.35
C ASP A 29 45.37 11.37 11.14
N GLY A 30 44.14 11.93 11.20
CA GLY A 30 43.57 12.72 10.11
C GLY A 30 43.19 11.92 8.85
N SER A 31 43.09 10.59 8.94
CA SER A 31 42.60 9.76 7.82
C SER A 31 41.11 9.41 7.98
N LEU A 32 40.36 9.50 6.87
CA LEU A 32 39.02 8.94 6.74
C LEU A 32 39.15 7.41 6.85
N ILE A 33 38.40 6.81 7.78
CA ILE A 33 38.16 5.36 7.75
C ILE A 33 37.43 5.07 6.44
N GLU A 34 38.06 4.28 5.56
CA GLU A 34 37.48 3.83 4.30
C GLU A 34 36.13 3.12 4.55
N GLU A 35 35.04 3.72 4.08
CA GLU A 35 33.82 2.98 3.76
C GLU A 35 33.98 2.32 2.37
N PRO A 36 33.45 1.09 2.18
CA PRO A 36 33.82 0.27 1.04
C PRO A 36 32.99 0.62 -0.20
N PHE A 37 33.54 1.40 -1.12
CA PHE A 37 33.04 1.46 -2.49
C PHE A 37 33.39 0.16 -3.23
N GLY A 38 32.49 -0.82 -3.14
CA GLY A 38 32.51 -2.01 -3.98
C GLY A 38 32.22 -1.66 -5.44
N LEU A 39 33.17 -1.98 -6.31
CA LEU A 39 33.10 -1.88 -7.78
C LEU A 39 31.76 -2.39 -8.34
N ARG A 40 31.09 -1.55 -9.15
CA ARG A 40 29.94 -1.91 -9.99
C ARG A 40 30.27 -3.10 -10.88
N GLN A 41 29.58 -4.22 -10.70
CA GLN A 41 29.46 -5.26 -11.72
C GLN A 41 28.15 -5.01 -12.48
N ILE A 42 28.26 -4.53 -13.71
CA ILE A 42 27.14 -4.32 -14.63
C ILE A 42 26.63 -5.70 -15.06
N VAL A 43 25.42 -6.08 -14.64
CA VAL A 43 24.68 -7.24 -15.16
C VAL A 43 23.65 -6.72 -16.15
N PHE A 44 23.87 -6.98 -17.45
CA PHE A 44 22.87 -6.74 -18.49
C PHE A 44 21.80 -7.84 -18.45
N ARG A 45 20.53 -7.48 -18.33
CA ARG A 45 19.41 -8.35 -18.75
C ARG A 45 19.14 -8.11 -20.23
N GLU A 46 19.11 -9.21 -20.97
CA GLU A 46 18.78 -9.31 -22.37
C GLU A 46 17.33 -8.90 -22.61
N ASP A 47 17.09 -8.03 -23.59
CA ASP A 47 15.95 -8.18 -24.49
C ASP A 47 16.33 -7.69 -25.90
N ILE A 48 15.82 -8.44 -26.86
CA ILE A 48 16.37 -8.65 -28.21
C ILE A 48 15.89 -7.57 -29.18
N PHE A 49 16.81 -6.91 -29.87
CA PHE A 49 16.56 -6.34 -31.20
C PHE A 49 17.64 -6.82 -32.18
N ASN A 50 17.22 -7.73 -33.07
CA ASN A 50 17.93 -8.14 -34.27
C ASN A 50 17.91 -6.99 -35.28
N GLU A 51 19.07 -6.40 -35.58
CA GLU A 51 19.55 -6.14 -36.95
C GLU A 51 20.93 -5.48 -36.92
N THR A 52 21.89 -6.08 -37.60
CA THR A 52 23.26 -5.57 -37.76
C THR A 52 23.37 -4.82 -39.11
N PRO A 53 23.76 -3.54 -39.13
CA PRO A 53 24.35 -2.93 -40.32
C PRO A 53 25.88 -2.87 -40.19
N THR A 54 26.53 -3.48 -41.17
CA THR A 54 27.97 -3.56 -41.39
C THR A 54 28.61 -2.21 -41.74
N ALA A 55 29.89 -2.11 -41.43
CA ALA A 55 30.82 -1.08 -41.90
C ALA A 55 30.76 -0.90 -43.42
N ASP A 56 30.29 0.25 -43.87
CA ASP A 56 30.76 0.96 -45.08
C ASP A 56 29.89 2.20 -45.29
N THR A 57 30.44 3.40 -45.03
CA THR A 57 30.43 4.55 -45.96
C THR A 57 30.92 5.83 -45.27
N ASN A 58 32.21 6.13 -45.53
CA ASN A 58 32.77 7.44 -45.88
C ASN A 58 32.39 8.69 -45.05
N PHE A 59 33.33 9.11 -44.18
CA PHE A 59 33.73 10.52 -44.13
C PHE A 59 35.26 10.66 -44.06
N ILE A 60 35.76 11.55 -44.91
CA ILE A 60 37.15 11.74 -45.33
C ILE A 60 37.94 12.49 -44.25
N ARG A 61 39.07 11.92 -43.79
CA ARG A 61 40.11 12.64 -43.06
C ARG A 61 40.86 13.59 -44.01
N ARG A 62 41.04 14.84 -43.59
CA ARG A 62 42.01 15.77 -44.19
C ARG A 62 43.22 15.84 -43.26
N ASP A 63 44.37 15.36 -43.76
CA ASP A 63 45.68 15.57 -43.17
C ASP A 63 46.11 17.04 -43.32
N TYR A 64 46.68 17.60 -42.24
CA TYR A 64 47.60 18.74 -42.28
C TYR A 64 48.82 18.39 -41.45
N ALA A 65 49.74 17.64 -42.06
CA ALA A 65 51.13 17.58 -41.63
C ALA A 65 51.96 17.98 -42.85
N ASP A 66 52.57 19.17 -42.81
CA ASP A 66 53.80 19.53 -43.54
C ASP A 66 54.16 21.00 -43.26
N SER A 67 55.03 21.24 -42.27
CA SER A 67 56.36 21.84 -42.48
C SER A 67 56.99 22.27 -41.13
N PRO A 68 58.31 22.10 -40.95
CA PRO A 68 59.02 22.32 -39.68
C PRO A 68 59.65 23.72 -39.56
N ASP A 69 59.97 24.07 -38.31
CA ASP A 69 60.88 25.12 -37.82
C ASP A 69 60.44 26.60 -37.82
N LEU A 70 60.98 27.27 -36.78
CA LEU A 70 60.89 28.70 -36.38
C LEU A 70 59.64 29.00 -35.54
N GLY A 71 59.73 29.16 -34.22
CA GLY A 71 60.64 30.06 -33.50
C GLY A 71 59.85 31.29 -33.04
N ALA A 72 59.91 31.57 -31.73
CA ALA A 72 59.36 32.73 -31.01
C ALA A 72 57.88 32.68 -30.59
N ILE A 73 57.71 32.70 -29.27
CA ILE A 73 56.51 33.10 -28.53
C ILE A 73 56.10 34.50 -29.00
N GLY A 74 54.95 34.59 -29.65
CA GLY A 74 54.25 35.84 -29.93
C GLY A 74 52.90 35.80 -29.26
N THR A 75 52.68 36.72 -28.31
CA THR A 75 51.37 37.02 -27.73
C THR A 75 50.37 37.32 -28.83
N ARG A 76 49.37 36.46 -29.01
CA ARG A 76 48.13 36.83 -29.73
C ARG A 76 47.09 37.25 -28.71
N HIS A 77 46.91 38.57 -28.59
CA HIS A 77 45.69 39.15 -28.06
C HIS A 77 44.52 38.71 -28.95
N ILE A 78 43.59 37.93 -28.42
CA ILE A 78 42.28 37.70 -29.04
C ILE A 78 41.27 38.50 -28.21
N ASN A 79 40.73 39.55 -28.81
CA ASN A 79 39.61 40.29 -28.24
C ASN A 79 38.36 39.41 -28.32
N ILE A 80 37.85 38.96 -27.19
CA ILE A 80 36.50 38.41 -27.08
C ILE A 80 35.54 39.60 -27.20
N ARG A 81 34.79 39.69 -28.30
CA ARG A 81 33.66 40.62 -28.41
C ARG A 81 32.40 39.91 -27.92
N LEU A 82 31.89 40.37 -26.79
CA LEU A 82 30.54 40.02 -26.34
C LEU A 82 29.54 40.67 -27.29
N HIS A 83 28.73 39.85 -27.97
CA HIS A 83 27.62 40.32 -28.79
C HIS A 83 26.33 40.27 -27.97
N PRO A 84 25.63 41.40 -27.76
CA PRO A 84 24.32 41.38 -27.13
C PRO A 84 23.32 40.73 -28.09
N LEU A 85 22.74 39.59 -27.69
CA LEU A 85 21.63 38.99 -28.43
C LEU A 85 20.35 39.71 -27.98
N VAL A 86 19.91 40.70 -28.75
CA VAL A 86 18.64 41.40 -28.51
C VAL A 86 17.50 40.50 -28.99
N VAL A 87 16.96 39.66 -28.09
CA VAL A 87 15.72 38.93 -28.36
C VAL A 87 14.55 39.88 -28.05
N SER A 88 14.10 40.57 -29.11
CA SER A 88 12.85 41.33 -29.21
C SER A 88 12.48 42.31 -28.07
N GLY A 89 12.92 43.56 -28.22
CA GLY A 89 11.99 44.68 -28.35
C GLY A 89 11.32 45.27 -27.11
N LYS A 90 12.11 45.76 -26.13
CA LYS A 90 11.92 47.04 -25.41
C LYS A 90 13.13 47.29 -24.50
N SER A 91 13.86 48.39 -24.71
CA SER A 91 14.95 48.82 -23.84
C SER A 91 14.42 49.76 -22.75
N GLY A 92 14.50 49.33 -21.50
CA GLY A 92 14.32 50.10 -20.27
C GLY A 92 15.44 49.73 -19.29
N ASN A 93 15.65 50.52 -18.25
CA ASN A 93 16.75 50.37 -17.29
C ASN A 93 16.74 49.02 -16.52
N ASP A 94 15.65 48.25 -16.61
CA ASP A 94 15.44 46.99 -15.89
C ASP A 94 15.46 45.74 -16.81
N SER A 95 16.26 45.75 -17.88
CA SER A 95 16.42 44.54 -18.70
C SER A 95 17.51 43.62 -18.11
N ILE A 96 17.12 42.43 -17.61
CA ILE A 96 18.07 41.35 -17.29
C ILE A 96 18.82 40.96 -18.57
N GLN A 97 20.13 41.22 -18.62
CA GLN A 97 21.00 40.77 -19.70
C GLN A 97 21.70 39.48 -19.27
N THR A 98 21.25 38.34 -19.82
CA THR A 98 22.00 37.08 -19.71
C THR A 98 23.12 37.09 -20.73
N PHE A 99 24.38 36.99 -20.28
CA PHE A 99 25.53 36.81 -21.16
C PHE A 99 25.86 35.32 -21.23
N VAL A 100 25.74 34.74 -22.42
CA VAL A 100 26.24 33.38 -22.68
C VAL A 100 27.61 33.50 -23.33
N ALA A 101 28.66 33.07 -22.64
CA ALA A 101 29.97 32.88 -23.24
C ALA A 101 30.01 31.48 -23.86
N VAL A 102 29.91 31.39 -25.19
CA VAL A 102 30.16 30.13 -25.91
C VAL A 102 31.64 30.11 -26.28
N SER A 103 32.39 29.15 -25.71
CA SER A 103 33.74 28.82 -26.20
C SER A 103 33.62 28.17 -27.58
N GLU A 104 34.35 28.64 -28.59
CA GLU A 104 34.39 28.01 -29.93
C GLU A 104 35.14 26.66 -29.96
N ALA A 105 35.64 26.18 -28.81
CA ALA A 105 36.20 24.84 -28.66
C ALA A 105 35.66 24.19 -27.38
N PRO A 106 35.05 22.99 -27.46
CA PRO A 106 34.62 22.27 -26.27
C PRO A 106 35.84 21.78 -25.48
N ALA A 107 35.69 21.68 -24.16
CA ALA A 107 36.73 21.18 -23.26
C ALA A 107 36.83 19.64 -23.24
N SER A 108 35.99 18.95 -24.02
CA SER A 108 35.96 17.50 -24.19
C SER A 108 35.38 17.15 -25.56
N ASP A 109 35.90 16.10 -26.20
CA ASP A 109 35.36 15.53 -27.45
C ASP A 109 34.27 14.48 -27.17
N SER A 110 33.96 14.20 -25.89
CA SER A 110 32.94 13.25 -25.47
C SER A 110 31.53 13.86 -25.58
N PRO A 111 30.61 13.23 -26.33
CA PRO A 111 29.21 13.64 -26.39
C PRO A 111 28.51 13.62 -25.02
N GLU A 112 28.94 12.75 -24.10
CA GLU A 112 28.34 12.55 -22.78
C GLU A 112 28.68 13.70 -21.80
N ASP A 113 29.91 14.24 -21.87
CA ASP A 113 30.32 15.41 -21.09
C ASP A 113 29.60 16.68 -21.56
N ILE A 114 29.31 16.77 -22.86
CA ILE A 114 28.57 17.87 -23.47
C ILE A 114 27.08 17.83 -23.10
N GLU A 115 26.51 16.63 -22.91
CA GLU A 115 25.13 16.45 -22.44
C GLU A 115 24.98 16.69 -20.93
N ALA A 116 25.95 16.28 -20.11
CA ALA A 116 25.95 16.48 -18.66
C ALA A 116 25.97 17.97 -18.25
N VAL A 117 26.61 18.83 -19.06
CA VAL A 117 26.61 20.30 -18.85
C VAL A 117 25.34 20.96 -19.40
N ARG A 118 24.63 20.32 -20.33
CA ARG A 118 23.43 20.89 -20.96
C ARG A 118 22.15 20.71 -20.14
N ILE A 119 22.12 19.81 -19.16
CA ILE A 119 20.91 19.47 -18.40
C ILE A 119 21.19 19.55 -16.91
N LYS A 120 21.50 20.76 -16.41
CA LYS A 120 21.34 21.08 -15.00
C LYS A 120 20.64 22.42 -14.89
N HIS A 121 19.31 22.38 -14.91
CA HIS A 121 18.49 23.53 -14.55
C HIS A 121 18.75 23.85 -13.08
N MET A 122 19.47 24.94 -12.79
CA MET A 122 19.68 25.39 -11.40
C MET A 122 18.41 25.98 -10.76
N ILE A 123 17.32 26.09 -11.52
CA ILE A 123 16.00 26.51 -11.04
C ILE A 123 14.94 25.71 -11.82
N PRO A 124 13.96 25.07 -11.17
CA PRO A 124 12.82 24.44 -11.83
C PRO A 124 12.06 25.45 -12.73
N PRO A 125 11.56 25.04 -13.92
CA PRO A 125 10.86 25.93 -14.86
C PRO A 125 9.61 26.61 -14.29
N ASP A 126 9.05 26.06 -13.21
CA ASP A 126 7.77 26.47 -12.63
C ASP A 126 7.83 27.80 -11.86
N LEU A 127 9.05 28.32 -11.57
CA LEU A 127 9.29 29.51 -10.75
C LEU A 127 9.49 30.82 -11.54
N SER A 128 9.39 30.82 -12.87
CA SER A 128 9.79 31.99 -13.69
C SER A 128 8.64 32.93 -14.14
N LEU A 129 7.47 32.93 -13.49
CA LEU A 129 6.33 33.78 -13.87
C LEU A 129 6.06 34.91 -12.86
N GLY A 130 7.07 35.74 -12.59
CA GLY A 130 6.90 37.05 -11.90
C GLY A 130 6.57 38.16 -12.90
N ARG A 131 5.51 38.93 -12.64
CA ARG A 131 4.95 39.96 -13.55
C ARG A 131 5.76 41.26 -13.60
N ARG A 132 5.68 41.90 -14.77
CA ARG A 132 6.12 43.26 -15.12
C ARG A 132 5.25 44.29 -14.38
N ASP A 133 5.86 45.19 -13.61
CA ASP A 133 5.63 46.65 -13.59
C ASP A 133 6.04 47.24 -12.23
N ALA A 134 7.28 47.73 -12.10
CA ALA A 134 7.71 48.58 -10.99
C ALA A 134 8.41 49.85 -11.52
N TYR A 135 8.13 50.99 -10.90
CA TYR A 135 8.56 52.34 -11.31
C TYR A 135 9.87 52.76 -10.62
N GLU A 136 10.75 53.43 -11.37
CA GLU A 136 12.11 53.86 -10.98
C GLU A 136 12.19 54.77 -9.74
N SER A 137 13.16 54.52 -8.85
CA SER A 137 14.37 55.36 -8.65
C SER A 137 15.10 54.99 -7.34
N SER A 138 16.17 54.20 -7.40
CA SER A 138 17.10 54.01 -6.26
C SER A 138 18.48 53.50 -6.70
N VAL A 139 19.50 53.82 -5.90
CA VAL A 139 20.93 53.61 -6.18
C VAL A 139 21.29 52.13 -6.08
N SER A 140 21.82 51.57 -7.17
CA SER A 140 22.20 50.15 -7.28
C SER A 140 23.50 49.81 -6.53
N PHE A 141 23.51 48.69 -5.81
CA PHE A 141 24.73 48.05 -5.32
C PHE A 141 24.82 46.64 -5.92
N ARG A 142 26.04 46.20 -6.26
CA ARG A 142 26.31 44.92 -6.94
C ARG A 142 27.24 44.06 -6.08
N GLY A 143 26.78 42.90 -5.67
CA GLY A 143 27.62 41.79 -5.20
C GLY A 143 27.79 40.75 -6.31
N PHE A 144 28.80 39.88 -6.20
CA PHE A 144 29.01 38.77 -7.13
C PHE A 144 29.42 37.51 -6.37
N GLU A 145 29.08 36.36 -6.94
CA GLU A 145 29.55 35.04 -6.52
C GLU A 145 30.52 34.49 -7.57
N LEU A 146 31.56 33.79 -7.13
CA LEU A 146 32.60 33.23 -7.99
C LEU A 146 32.81 31.75 -7.64
N ALA A 147 32.57 30.85 -8.59
CA ALA A 147 32.96 29.44 -8.49
C ALA A 147 34.14 29.17 -9.43
N LEU A 148 35.20 28.54 -8.91
CA LEU A 148 36.37 28.13 -9.67
C LEU A 148 36.42 26.60 -9.71
N PHE A 149 36.45 26.02 -10.91
CA PHE A 149 36.69 24.59 -11.11
C PHE A 149 38.13 24.38 -11.58
N PRO A 150 38.97 23.66 -10.83
CA PRO A 150 40.25 23.22 -11.37
C PRO A 150 40.00 22.13 -12.42
N ALA A 151 40.54 22.31 -13.63
CA ALA A 151 40.69 21.22 -14.57
C ALA A 151 41.66 20.20 -13.96
N GLU A 152 41.35 18.90 -14.07
CA GLU A 152 42.11 17.79 -13.52
C GLU A 152 43.62 18.03 -13.55
N SER A 153 44.23 18.13 -12.37
CA SER A 153 45.68 18.18 -12.24
C SER A 153 46.17 16.80 -11.81
N ASN A 154 46.99 16.18 -12.65
CA ASN A 154 47.75 14.99 -12.30
C ASN A 154 48.71 15.30 -11.14
N GLY A 155 48.26 15.09 -9.90
CA GLY A 155 49.10 14.86 -8.72
C GLY A 155 50.09 15.96 -8.32
N GLY A 156 49.90 17.22 -8.72
CA GLY A 156 50.78 18.33 -8.36
C GLY A 156 50.19 19.22 -7.27
N ILE A 157 50.94 19.45 -6.19
CA ILE A 157 50.60 20.37 -5.09
C ILE A 157 50.38 21.79 -5.67
N LEU A 158 49.19 22.36 -5.45
CA LEU A 158 48.88 23.76 -5.79
C LEU A 158 49.58 24.70 -4.81
N GLU A 159 50.66 25.38 -5.23
CA GLU A 159 51.21 26.54 -4.52
C GLU A 159 50.68 27.83 -5.17
N ALA A 160 49.99 28.68 -4.39
CA ALA A 160 49.67 30.05 -4.81
C ALA A 160 50.79 30.99 -4.33
N ASP A 161 51.60 31.50 -5.26
CA ASP A 161 52.60 32.54 -4.99
C ASP A 161 51.95 33.92 -5.09
N PHE A 162 52.07 34.72 -4.02
CA PHE A 162 51.71 36.14 -4.06
C PHE A 162 52.91 36.97 -4.56
N SER A 163 52.62 38.12 -5.17
CA SER A 163 53.61 39.04 -5.74
C SER A 163 54.60 39.64 -4.73
N ASP A 164 54.40 39.40 -3.43
CA ASP A 164 55.29 39.81 -2.34
C ASP A 164 56.14 38.67 -1.75
N GLY A 165 56.10 37.47 -2.34
CA GLY A 165 56.95 36.34 -1.96
C GLY A 165 56.45 35.52 -0.76
N ARG A 166 55.20 35.72 -0.32
CA ARG A 166 54.56 34.87 0.70
C ARG A 166 53.99 33.59 0.09
N LYS A 167 54.30 32.46 0.72
CA LYS A 167 53.77 31.13 0.40
C LYS A 167 52.76 30.73 1.47
N ILE A 168 51.59 30.23 1.08
CA ILE A 168 50.61 29.64 2.01
C ILE A 168 50.83 28.11 1.99
N PRO A 169 51.27 27.48 3.09
CA PRO A 169 51.28 26.02 3.20
C PRO A 169 49.84 25.52 3.37
N ILE A 170 49.49 24.44 2.66
CA ILE A 170 48.14 23.82 2.68
C ILE A 170 47.76 23.23 4.07
N THR A 171 48.67 23.24 5.06
CA THR A 171 48.48 22.62 6.38
C THR A 171 48.39 23.57 7.58
N ALA A 172 48.22 24.88 7.38
CA ALA A 172 48.15 25.84 8.49
C ALA A 172 46.73 26.35 8.75
N ASP A 173 46.26 26.21 10.00
CA ASP A 173 45.06 26.82 10.55
C ASP A 173 45.10 28.36 10.36
N PRO A 174 44.05 29.00 9.76
CA PRO A 174 44.04 30.43 9.45
C PRO A 174 44.27 31.36 10.65
N GLY A 175 44.10 30.87 11.89
CA GLY A 175 44.22 31.69 13.10
C GLY A 175 45.62 32.21 13.45
N SER A 176 46.70 31.81 12.76
CA SER A 176 48.07 32.06 13.23
C SER A 176 48.96 33.00 12.38
N LEU A 177 48.46 33.57 11.28
CA LEU A 177 49.23 34.49 10.43
C LEU A 177 49.07 35.95 10.89
N TYR A 178 49.99 36.39 11.75
CA TYR A 178 50.16 37.80 12.14
C TYR A 178 50.37 38.70 10.90
N GLY A 179 49.39 39.56 10.61
CA GLY A 179 49.60 40.71 9.72
C GLY A 179 48.44 41.10 8.78
N VAL A 180 47.36 40.32 8.71
CA VAL A 180 46.17 40.70 7.92
C VAL A 180 45.12 41.25 8.89
N GLY A 181 44.59 42.44 8.60
CA GLY A 181 43.65 43.16 9.46
C GLY A 181 42.45 42.30 9.87
N SER A 182 41.93 42.56 11.06
CA SER A 182 40.90 41.83 11.81
C SER A 182 39.52 41.73 11.16
N THR A 183 39.40 41.78 9.83
CA THR A 183 38.12 41.83 9.11
C THR A 183 38.02 40.91 7.89
N GLY A 184 39.04 40.11 7.58
CA GLY A 184 38.97 39.11 6.51
C GLY A 184 38.45 37.77 7.05
N ARG A 185 37.20 37.41 6.74
CA ARG A 185 36.68 36.04 6.95
C ARG A 185 36.73 35.29 5.62
N TRP A 186 37.51 34.22 5.55
CA TRP A 186 37.59 33.30 4.42
C TRP A 186 37.18 31.90 4.89
N THR A 187 36.48 31.14 4.05
CA THR A 187 36.15 29.73 4.33
C THR A 187 36.47 28.90 3.09
N ILE A 188 37.23 27.82 3.26
CA ILE A 188 37.63 26.90 2.18
C ILE A 188 36.94 25.56 2.44
N ASP A 189 36.16 25.08 1.46
CA ASP A 189 35.49 23.78 1.51
C ASP A 189 36.33 22.74 0.73
N TYR A 190 37.17 22.02 1.46
CA TYR A 190 38.22 21.15 0.89
C TYR A 190 37.72 19.91 0.11
N PRO A 191 36.60 19.24 0.44
CA PRO A 191 36.14 18.05 -0.31
C PRO A 191 35.69 18.32 -1.74
N ASN A 192 35.24 19.54 -2.04
CA ASN A 192 34.67 19.89 -3.35
C ASN A 192 35.59 20.75 -4.23
N GLY A 193 36.77 21.12 -3.74
CA GLY A 193 37.69 22.03 -4.45
C GLY A 193 37.13 23.47 -4.58
N ILE A 194 36.19 23.86 -3.72
CA ILE A 194 35.50 25.15 -3.79
C ILE A 194 36.16 26.12 -2.81
N VAL A 195 36.72 27.21 -3.35
CA VAL A 195 37.17 28.36 -2.55
C VAL A 195 36.06 29.40 -2.53
N ARG A 196 35.47 29.66 -1.36
CA ARG A 196 34.42 30.68 -1.20
C ARG A 196 35.03 32.01 -0.75
N PHE A 197 34.67 33.08 -1.42
CA PHE A 197 35.03 34.44 -1.02
C PHE A 197 33.79 35.15 -0.47
N SER A 198 33.86 35.61 0.78
CA SER A 198 32.88 36.56 1.32
C SER A 198 33.61 37.80 1.80
N CYS A 199 33.36 38.95 1.18
CA CYS A 199 33.73 40.24 1.79
C CYS A 199 32.47 40.92 2.31
N ALA A 200 32.49 41.41 3.55
CA ALA A 200 31.47 42.33 4.01
C ALA A 200 31.54 43.63 3.18
N PRO A 201 30.42 44.38 3.03
CA PRO A 201 30.45 45.68 2.39
C PRO A 201 31.47 46.59 3.07
N LEU A 202 32.34 47.22 2.28
CA LEU A 202 33.25 48.25 2.80
C LEU A 202 32.43 49.42 3.35
N ASN A 203 32.33 49.52 4.67
CA ASN A 203 31.73 50.65 5.38
C ASN A 203 32.61 51.91 5.20
N GLY A 204 32.45 52.59 4.06
CA GLY A 204 33.08 53.86 3.73
C GLY A 204 32.03 54.92 3.35
N PRO A 205 32.16 56.20 3.77
CA PRO A 205 31.14 57.24 3.57
C PRO A 205 30.82 57.63 2.12
N THR A 206 31.50 57.04 1.13
CA THR A 206 31.39 57.44 -0.29
C THR A 206 30.76 56.39 -1.20
N GLY A 207 30.33 55.23 -0.69
CA GLY A 207 29.33 54.36 -1.35
C GLY A 207 29.50 54.09 -2.85
N LEU A 208 30.73 54.07 -3.38
CA LEU A 208 31.02 53.79 -4.78
C LEU A 208 32.10 52.71 -4.82
N MET A 209 31.69 51.48 -5.13
CA MET A 209 32.63 50.53 -5.72
C MET A 209 33.03 51.10 -7.07
N ASN A 210 34.29 51.52 -7.21
CA ASN A 210 34.87 51.77 -8.51
C ASN A 210 35.11 50.40 -9.18
N PRO A 211 34.37 50.01 -10.23
CA PRO A 211 34.59 48.73 -10.90
C PRO A 211 36.01 48.60 -11.46
N ASN A 212 36.74 49.70 -11.68
CA ASN A 212 38.14 49.65 -12.12
C ASN A 212 39.12 49.18 -11.03
N ASN A 213 38.76 49.15 -9.75
CA ASN A 213 39.63 48.61 -8.69
C ASN A 213 39.46 47.11 -8.47
N VAL A 214 38.32 46.52 -8.80
CA VAL A 214 38.14 45.05 -8.75
C VAL A 214 38.95 44.38 -9.88
N TYR A 215 39.06 45.04 -11.04
CA TYR A 215 40.01 44.61 -12.08
C TYR A 215 41.47 44.90 -11.72
N GLY A 216 41.74 45.95 -10.93
CA GLY A 216 43.08 46.30 -10.47
C GLY A 216 43.69 45.34 -9.44
N ASP A 217 42.88 44.69 -8.60
CA ASP A 217 43.34 43.67 -7.64
C ASP A 217 43.48 42.26 -8.25
N ILE A 218 42.96 42.06 -9.48
CA ILE A 218 43.19 40.84 -10.28
C ILE A 218 44.34 41.05 -11.28
N ASP A 219 44.66 42.31 -11.63
CA ASP A 219 45.86 42.69 -12.39
C ASP A 219 47.12 42.57 -11.53
N GLY A 220 47.55 41.32 -11.32
CA GLY A 220 48.72 40.97 -10.54
C GLY A 220 48.87 39.47 -10.32
N ILE A 221 47.80 38.70 -10.49
CA ILE A 221 47.86 37.24 -10.48
C ILE A 221 48.37 36.78 -11.85
N THR A 222 49.69 36.71 -11.98
CA THR A 222 50.31 35.88 -13.02
C THR A 222 50.23 34.44 -12.54
N THR A 223 49.22 33.70 -12.99
CA THR A 223 49.26 32.24 -12.86
C THR A 223 50.32 31.70 -13.82
N SER A 224 51.56 31.55 -13.36
CA SER A 224 52.54 30.74 -14.07
C SER A 224 52.24 29.26 -13.84
N VAL A 225 51.07 28.79 -14.26
CA VAL A 225 50.85 27.36 -14.41
C VAL A 225 51.52 26.99 -15.72
N ALA A 226 52.61 26.22 -15.65
CA ALA A 226 53.36 25.77 -16.81
C ALA A 226 52.52 24.90 -17.79
N ASN A 227 51.24 24.62 -17.49
CA ASN A 227 50.32 23.88 -18.33
C ASN A 227 48.93 24.53 -18.33
N GLY A 228 48.71 25.47 -19.26
CA GLY A 228 47.47 25.62 -20.06
C GLY A 228 46.07 25.64 -19.43
N GLY A 229 45.89 25.75 -18.11
CA GLY A 229 44.56 25.76 -17.50
C GLY A 229 43.75 27.02 -17.85
N ARG A 230 42.60 26.85 -18.52
CA ARG A 230 41.58 27.90 -18.64
C ARG A 230 40.66 27.85 -17.44
N ILE A 231 40.45 29.00 -16.81
CA ILE A 231 39.42 29.20 -15.80
C ILE A 231 38.19 29.76 -16.51
N THR A 232 37.07 29.03 -16.48
CA THR A 232 35.77 29.53 -16.93
C THR A 232 35.06 30.12 -15.71
N MET A 233 34.74 31.41 -15.76
CA MET A 233 34.02 32.10 -14.69
C MET A 233 32.54 32.20 -15.05
N PHE A 234 31.66 31.76 -14.16
CA PHE A 234 30.25 32.11 -14.19
C PHE A 234 30.01 33.17 -13.11
N ALA A 235 29.38 34.28 -13.49
CA ALA A 235 28.96 35.32 -12.56
C ALA A 235 27.44 35.52 -12.72
N THR A 236 26.69 35.19 -11.67
CA THR A 236 25.26 35.52 -11.57
C THR A 236 25.15 36.86 -10.87
N PHE A 237 24.46 37.81 -11.49
CA PHE A 237 24.22 39.13 -10.91
C PHE A 237 22.84 39.14 -10.26
N TYR A 238 22.78 39.44 -8.96
CA TYR A 238 21.54 39.76 -8.28
C TYR A 238 21.46 41.27 -8.08
N GLU A 239 20.37 41.88 -8.53
CA GLU A 239 20.09 43.29 -8.25
C GLU A 239 19.34 43.37 -6.93
N TYR A 240 19.98 43.96 -5.91
CA TYR A 240 19.35 44.25 -4.63
C TYR A 240 18.59 45.57 -4.74
N VAL A 241 17.27 45.51 -4.67
CA VAL A 241 16.39 46.68 -4.60
C VAL A 241 15.66 46.61 -3.25
N GLY A 242 16.20 47.26 -2.23
CA GLY A 242 15.58 47.30 -0.90
C GLY A 242 16.26 48.27 0.06
N PRO A 243 15.55 48.75 1.11
CA PRO A 243 16.18 49.52 2.17
C PRO A 243 17.28 48.69 2.84
N LEU A 244 18.39 49.33 3.23
CA LEU A 244 19.41 48.70 4.08
C LEU A 244 18.75 48.36 5.42
N LEU A 245 18.45 47.08 5.64
CA LEU A 245 18.04 46.58 6.94
C LEU A 245 19.24 46.69 7.88
N THR A 246 19.00 47.16 9.10
CA THR A 246 20.03 47.35 10.13
C THR A 246 20.53 46.05 10.73
N ASP A 247 20.00 44.91 10.29
CA ASP A 247 20.37 43.58 10.74
C ASP A 247 21.11 42.84 9.61
N PRO A 248 22.42 42.54 9.75
CA PRO A 248 23.24 41.96 8.68
C PRO A 248 22.87 40.51 8.29
N GLU A 249 21.85 39.94 8.92
CA GLU A 249 21.47 38.53 8.77
C GLU A 249 20.31 38.31 7.78
N LEU A 250 19.54 39.34 7.41
CA LEU A 250 18.43 39.23 6.46
C LEU A 250 18.79 39.82 5.10
N VAL A 251 18.83 38.99 4.05
CA VAL A 251 19.05 39.44 2.68
C VAL A 251 17.77 39.25 1.88
N ILE A 252 17.10 40.34 1.53
CA ILE A 252 15.98 40.33 0.59
C ILE A 252 16.55 40.35 -0.83
N VAL A 253 16.22 39.34 -1.65
CA VAL A 253 16.71 39.22 -3.03
C VAL A 253 15.54 39.43 -4.00
N GLY A 254 15.17 40.69 -4.22
CA GLY A 254 14.08 41.07 -5.12
C GLY A 254 12.68 40.85 -4.53
N ASP A 255 11.67 40.94 -5.40
CA ASP A 255 10.26 40.81 -5.01
C ASP A 255 9.94 39.34 -4.70
N GLY A 256 9.77 39.03 -3.41
CA GLY A 256 9.28 37.72 -2.98
C GLY A 256 10.33 36.68 -2.60
N ILE A 257 11.60 37.05 -2.40
CA ILE A 257 12.62 36.12 -1.89
C ILE A 257 13.36 36.71 -0.70
N VAL A 258 13.39 35.98 0.41
CA VAL A 258 14.19 36.31 1.59
C VAL A 258 15.17 35.17 1.87
N SER A 259 16.43 35.48 2.10
CA SER A 259 17.46 34.49 2.44
C SER A 259 18.26 34.95 3.65
N PHE A 260 18.56 34.00 4.54
CA PHE A 260 19.35 34.28 5.74
C PHE A 260 20.87 34.11 5.51
N GLY A 261 21.66 34.96 6.16
CA GLY A 261 23.12 34.85 6.28
C GLY A 261 23.55 33.82 7.33
N THR A 262 24.81 33.38 7.25
CA THR A 262 25.38 32.18 7.91
C THR A 262 25.06 31.91 9.41
N HIS A 263 24.59 30.69 9.67
CA HIS A 263 25.00 29.66 10.66
C HIS A 263 25.01 29.90 12.19
N ASN A 264 24.57 31.02 12.78
CA ASN A 264 24.59 31.10 14.27
C ASN A 264 23.73 32.21 14.93
N GLY A 265 22.55 32.54 14.41
CA GLY A 265 21.82 33.70 14.98
C GLY A 265 20.35 33.90 14.62
N THR A 266 19.80 33.13 13.69
CA THR A 266 18.43 33.39 13.25
C THR A 266 17.44 32.82 14.26
N THR A 267 16.96 33.69 15.15
CA THR A 267 15.88 33.37 16.08
C THR A 267 14.56 33.22 15.32
N SER A 268 13.57 32.56 15.92
CA SER A 268 12.21 32.52 15.38
C SER A 268 11.63 33.92 15.09
N ALA A 269 12.08 34.97 15.79
CA ALA A 269 11.68 36.35 15.51
C ALA A 269 12.19 36.86 14.15
N ASN A 270 13.40 36.48 13.74
CA ASN A 270 13.95 36.86 12.43
C ASN A 270 13.22 36.10 11.31
N MET A 271 12.86 34.84 11.56
CA MET A 271 12.00 34.07 10.65
C MET A 271 10.62 34.72 10.53
N GLN A 272 9.99 35.07 11.65
CA GLN A 272 8.69 35.74 11.64
C GLN A 272 8.77 37.06 10.85
N GLN A 273 9.80 37.87 11.08
CA GLN A 273 10.00 39.11 10.33
C GLN A 273 10.14 38.87 8.82
N ALA A 274 10.82 37.80 8.40
CA ALA A 274 10.93 37.45 6.99
C ALA A 274 9.57 37.09 6.37
N ILE A 275 8.75 36.34 7.10
CA ILE A 275 7.39 35.98 6.67
C ILE A 275 6.50 37.22 6.63
N ASP A 276 6.55 38.08 7.65
CA ASP A 276 5.77 39.32 7.73
C ASP A 276 6.11 40.28 6.58
N LEU A 277 7.36 40.28 6.11
CA LEU A 277 7.81 41.08 4.96
C LEU A 277 7.28 40.55 3.62
N LEU A 278 7.00 39.25 3.53
CA LEU A 278 6.41 38.62 2.35
C LEU A 278 4.89 38.69 2.36
N HIS A 279 4.27 38.86 3.52
CA HIS A 279 2.83 39.01 3.65
C HIS A 279 2.34 40.40 3.18
N PRO A 280 1.24 40.52 2.41
CA PRO A 280 0.34 39.45 1.95
C PRO A 280 0.67 38.86 0.57
N ASP A 281 1.68 39.41 -0.12
CA ASP A 281 1.96 39.10 -1.53
C ASP A 281 2.56 37.69 -1.75
N GLY A 282 3.04 37.07 -0.68
CA GLY A 282 3.67 35.75 -0.70
C GLY A 282 5.14 35.79 -1.11
N GLY A 283 5.80 34.64 -1.03
CA GLY A 283 7.19 34.51 -1.43
C GLY A 283 7.88 33.26 -0.92
N THR A 284 9.21 33.22 -1.06
CA THR A 284 10.04 32.11 -0.60
C THR A 284 11.09 32.58 0.38
N VAL A 285 11.15 31.92 1.53
CA VAL A 285 12.20 32.05 2.53
C VAL A 285 13.19 30.89 2.36
N PHE A 286 14.42 31.21 1.97
CA PHE A 286 15.50 30.23 1.85
C PHE A 286 16.36 30.18 3.12
N LEU A 287 16.34 29.02 3.77
CA LEU A 287 17.20 28.68 4.89
C LEU A 287 18.51 28.09 4.38
N LYS A 288 19.64 28.60 4.87
CA LYS A 288 20.97 28.05 4.55
C LYS A 288 21.32 26.99 5.58
N GLU A 289 22.22 26.10 5.23
CA GLU A 289 22.79 25.12 6.15
C GLU A 289 23.19 25.74 7.50
N GLY A 290 22.63 25.21 8.58
CA GLY A 290 22.97 25.55 9.95
C GLY A 290 21.94 25.18 10.98
N ASP A 291 22.31 25.45 12.23
CA ASP A 291 21.51 25.18 13.41
C ASP A 291 20.73 26.45 13.80
N TYR A 292 19.43 26.29 14.03
CA TYR A 292 18.48 27.35 14.29
C TYR A 292 17.71 27.07 15.58
N ASP A 293 17.95 27.85 16.62
CA ASP A 293 17.22 27.70 17.89
C ASP A 293 16.01 28.63 17.93
N TYR A 294 14.81 28.05 17.85
CA TYR A 294 13.56 28.79 17.91
C TYR A 294 13.10 28.95 19.37
N LEU A 295 12.87 30.21 19.77
CA LEU A 295 12.42 30.54 21.13
C LEU A 295 10.90 30.68 21.25
N ASN A 296 10.22 30.77 20.11
CA ASN A 296 8.76 30.91 19.99
C ASN A 296 8.32 30.28 18.67
N THR A 297 7.05 29.95 18.56
CA THR A 297 6.41 29.54 17.30
C THR A 297 6.61 30.56 16.17
N VAL A 298 6.78 30.07 14.94
CA VAL A 298 6.71 30.89 13.72
C VAL A 298 5.33 30.70 13.06
N ASP A 299 4.56 31.78 12.98
CA ASP A 299 3.26 31.80 12.31
C ASP A 299 3.44 31.94 10.79
N VAL A 300 3.06 30.90 10.06
CA VAL A 300 3.16 30.86 8.59
C VAL A 300 1.81 31.23 7.97
N THR A 301 1.78 32.42 7.38
CA THR A 301 0.60 32.96 6.68
C THR A 301 0.53 32.45 5.23
N GLU A 302 -0.45 32.92 4.45
CA GLU A 302 -0.73 32.44 3.10
C GLU A 302 0.36 32.79 2.06
N ASN A 303 0.51 31.92 1.05
CA ASN A 303 1.42 32.06 -0.09
C ASN A 303 2.91 32.09 0.29
N ILE A 304 3.28 31.42 1.38
CA ILE A 304 4.66 31.37 1.89
C ILE A 304 5.29 30.00 1.60
N ASN A 305 6.48 30.01 1.00
CA ASN A 305 7.33 28.84 0.86
C ASN A 305 8.54 28.97 1.79
N ILE A 306 8.83 27.94 2.58
CA ILE A 306 10.02 27.83 3.42
C ILE A 306 10.85 26.67 2.88
N VAL A 307 12.08 26.95 2.44
CA VAL A 307 12.92 25.98 1.74
C VAL A 307 14.32 25.96 2.32
N GLY A 308 14.72 24.82 2.90
CA GLY A 308 16.11 24.54 3.22
C GLY A 308 16.93 24.30 1.95
N GLN A 309 18.04 25.02 1.80
CA GLN A 309 18.93 24.90 0.64
C GLN A 309 19.76 23.60 0.65
N SER A 310 19.79 22.88 1.76
CA SER A 310 20.57 21.65 1.98
C SER A 310 20.05 20.87 3.19
N ARG A 311 20.44 19.59 3.32
CA ARG A 311 20.04 18.70 4.44
C ARG A 311 20.57 19.10 5.82
N GLY A 312 21.51 20.03 5.92
CA GLY A 312 22.03 20.50 7.20
C GLY A 312 21.31 21.73 7.77
N VAL A 313 20.03 21.95 7.44
CA VAL A 313 19.19 22.94 8.14
C VAL A 313 18.54 22.24 9.33
N GLU A 314 19.05 22.46 10.53
CA GLU A 314 18.54 21.88 11.77
C GLU A 314 17.84 22.98 12.59
N ILE A 315 16.58 22.76 12.94
CA ILE A 315 15.78 23.70 13.74
C ILE A 315 15.47 23.04 15.08
N THR A 316 15.99 23.58 16.17
CA THR A 316 15.54 23.22 17.52
C THR A 316 14.25 23.98 17.81
N LYS A 317 13.13 23.28 18.02
CA LYS A 317 11.83 23.91 18.26
C LYS A 317 11.72 24.49 19.69
N PRO A 318 10.78 25.42 19.95
CA PRO A 318 10.53 25.92 21.29
C PRO A 318 9.87 24.86 22.21
N ASP A 319 10.02 25.06 23.52
CA ASP A 319 9.38 24.24 24.54
C ASP A 319 7.85 24.39 24.47
N ASP A 320 7.14 23.26 24.46
CA ASP A 320 5.66 23.19 24.51
C ASP A 320 4.90 23.87 23.35
N GLU A 321 5.63 24.26 22.29
CA GLU A 321 5.12 24.97 21.13
C GLU A 321 5.64 24.35 19.82
N PRO A 322 4.94 24.55 18.68
CA PRO A 322 5.46 24.12 17.40
C PRO A 322 6.56 25.02 16.85
N ALA A 323 7.44 24.47 16.00
CA ALA A 323 8.39 25.31 15.28
C ALA A 323 7.66 26.19 14.25
N PHE A 324 6.65 25.62 13.59
CA PHE A 324 5.81 26.31 12.61
C PHE A 324 4.33 26.07 12.87
N ALA A 325 3.55 27.16 12.98
CA ALA A 325 2.09 27.13 12.98
C ALA A 325 1.57 27.65 11.63
N ILE A 326 1.08 26.75 10.79
CA ILE A 326 0.55 27.07 9.46
C ILE A 326 -0.91 27.49 9.58
N GLN A 327 -1.17 28.76 9.25
CA GLN A 327 -2.50 29.37 9.37
C GLN A 327 -3.10 29.77 8.02
N GLY A 328 -2.30 29.78 6.94
CA GLY A 328 -2.70 30.26 5.61
C GLY A 328 -2.69 29.21 4.52
N ASN A 329 -3.21 29.60 3.35
CA ASN A 329 -3.29 28.76 2.15
C ASN A 329 -2.01 28.80 1.32
N ASN A 330 -1.80 27.79 0.47
CA ASN A 330 -0.69 27.73 -0.49
C ASN A 330 0.69 27.82 0.18
N VAL A 331 0.88 27.06 1.26
CA VAL A 331 2.13 27.04 2.03
C VAL A 331 2.96 25.82 1.65
N ILE A 332 4.27 25.99 1.46
CA ILE A 332 5.20 24.87 1.24
C ILE A 332 6.30 24.93 2.30
N ILE A 333 6.53 23.84 3.02
CA ILE A 333 7.69 23.69 3.92
C ILE A 333 8.51 22.50 3.45
N SER A 334 9.78 22.72 3.12
CA SER A 334 10.63 21.65 2.60
C SER A 334 12.12 21.74 2.92
N GLY A 335 12.76 20.57 2.99
CA GLY A 335 14.21 20.44 3.09
C GLY A 335 14.79 20.85 4.45
N ILE A 336 14.03 20.70 5.53
CA ILE A 336 14.46 21.05 6.89
C ILE A 336 14.44 19.83 7.83
N THR A 337 15.28 19.87 8.86
CA THR A 337 15.25 18.94 9.98
C THR A 337 14.75 19.70 11.20
N ILE A 338 13.71 19.20 11.88
CA ILE A 338 13.23 19.76 13.14
C ILE A 338 13.60 18.80 14.27
N LEU A 339 14.30 19.33 15.26
CA LEU A 339 14.74 18.63 16.45
C LEU A 339 13.85 19.07 17.62
N SER A 340 13.17 18.10 18.24
CA SER A 340 12.59 18.27 19.57
C SER A 340 13.55 17.73 20.62
N ASP A 341 13.68 18.46 21.72
CA ASP A 341 14.37 17.94 22.90
C ASP A 341 13.40 17.14 23.78
N ASN A 342 13.95 16.21 24.57
CA ASN A 342 13.18 15.15 25.23
C ASN A 342 12.17 15.61 26.31
N SER A 343 11.90 16.90 26.48
CA SER A 343 11.04 17.43 27.54
C SER A 343 9.89 18.31 27.06
N THR A 344 9.70 18.45 25.75
CA THR A 344 8.84 19.50 25.21
C THR A 344 7.61 18.93 24.53
N SER A 345 6.44 19.47 24.92
CA SER A 345 5.18 19.12 24.27
C SER A 345 4.97 19.88 22.95
N GLY A 346 3.94 19.53 22.18
CA GLY A 346 3.54 20.26 20.97
C GLY A 346 4.13 19.73 19.66
N ALA A 347 3.49 20.01 18.52
CA ALA A 347 3.87 19.41 17.23
C ALA A 347 5.18 20.02 16.65
N ASP A 348 5.99 19.33 15.84
CA ASP A 348 7.09 20.02 15.12
C ASP A 348 6.52 21.05 14.13
N ILE A 349 5.49 20.63 13.37
CA ILE A 349 4.70 21.48 12.48
C ILE A 349 3.22 21.31 12.83
N GLU A 350 2.54 22.41 13.08
CA GLU A 350 1.12 22.43 13.39
C GLU A 350 0.34 23.13 12.27
N ILE A 351 -0.74 22.53 11.78
CA ILE A 351 -1.66 23.18 10.83
C ILE A 351 -2.90 23.60 11.60
N ILE A 352 -3.13 24.90 11.70
CA ILE A 352 -4.10 25.51 12.61
C ILE A 352 -5.05 26.40 11.83
N THR A 353 -6.35 26.32 12.10
CA THR A 353 -7.30 27.35 11.69
C THR A 353 -7.31 28.49 12.72
N GLN A 354 -6.99 29.72 12.32
CA GLN A 354 -6.83 30.91 13.19
C GLN A 354 -7.89 31.08 14.31
N SER A 355 -7.48 31.74 15.40
CA SER A 355 -8.27 31.95 16.63
C SER A 355 -9.40 33.02 16.54
N GLU A 356 -10.29 32.98 17.55
CA GLU A 356 -11.64 33.57 17.67
C GLU A 356 -11.82 35.10 17.47
N THR A 357 -10.77 35.92 17.48
CA THR A 357 -10.97 37.38 17.66
C THR A 357 -11.47 38.13 16.41
N GLU A 358 -11.61 37.49 15.26
CA GLU A 358 -11.92 38.16 13.98
C GLU A 358 -12.98 37.48 13.08
N ILE A 359 -13.85 36.58 13.58
CA ILE A 359 -14.81 35.89 12.69
C ILE A 359 -16.24 36.42 12.85
N VAL A 360 -16.74 37.06 11.78
CA VAL A 360 -18.17 37.30 11.53
C VAL A 360 -18.57 36.38 10.36
N ASP A 361 -19.22 35.24 10.65
CA ASP A 361 -19.96 34.37 9.72
C ASP A 361 -19.20 33.60 8.58
N GLY A 362 -17.90 33.34 8.67
CA GLY A 362 -17.16 32.64 7.59
C GLY A 362 -16.62 31.25 7.96
N HIS A 363 -16.94 30.22 7.17
CA HIS A 363 -16.18 28.96 7.12
C HIS A 363 -14.70 29.26 6.84
N ARG A 364 -13.79 28.72 7.67
CA ARG A 364 -12.34 28.85 7.46
C ARG A 364 -11.80 27.57 6.83
N THR A 365 -11.09 27.75 5.72
CA THR A 365 -10.42 26.66 4.98
C THR A 365 -8.92 26.93 4.95
N VAL A 366 -8.12 25.94 5.31
CA VAL A 366 -6.68 25.88 5.01
C VAL A 366 -6.50 24.95 3.82
N GLU A 367 -5.96 25.45 2.71
CA GLU A 367 -5.83 24.70 1.47
C GLU A 367 -4.42 24.74 0.86
N ASN A 368 -4.06 23.66 0.15
CA ASN A 368 -2.83 23.55 -0.63
C ASN A 368 -1.54 23.69 0.20
N VAL A 369 -1.50 23.05 1.37
CA VAL A 369 -0.27 22.98 2.20
C VAL A 369 0.55 21.76 1.78
N ILE A 370 1.84 21.94 1.51
CA ILE A 370 2.77 20.86 1.15
C ILE A 370 3.93 20.84 2.14
N ILE A 371 4.02 19.79 2.95
CA ILE A 371 5.15 19.53 3.85
C ILE A 371 5.96 18.40 3.22
N ARG A 372 7.18 18.64 2.76
CA ARG A 372 7.95 17.60 2.07
C ARG A 372 9.45 17.57 2.32
N ASP A 373 10.04 16.40 2.16
CA ASP A 373 11.50 16.19 2.22
C ASP A 373 12.11 16.67 3.56
N ASN A 374 11.36 16.56 4.66
CA ASN A 374 11.79 16.95 6.00
C ASN A 374 12.16 15.73 6.86
N ILE A 375 12.95 15.97 7.89
CA ILE A 375 13.19 15.02 9.00
C ILE A 375 12.59 15.64 10.26
N LEU A 376 11.60 14.97 10.83
CA LEU A 376 10.84 15.47 11.98
C LEU A 376 11.12 14.56 13.17
N TRP A 377 11.81 15.10 14.18
CA TRP A 377 12.19 14.34 15.35
C TRP A 377 11.15 14.50 16.46
N ALA A 378 10.10 13.69 16.42
CA ALA A 378 9.08 13.67 17.45
C ALA A 378 9.63 13.00 18.72
N THR A 379 9.91 13.79 19.76
CA THR A 379 10.31 13.27 21.08
C THR A 379 9.14 13.35 22.08
N HIS A 380 9.24 12.66 23.21
CA HIS A 380 8.38 12.74 24.41
C HIS A 380 7.36 13.92 24.41
N ASP A 381 6.05 13.63 24.30
CA ASP A 381 4.94 14.58 24.33
C ASP A 381 4.78 15.54 23.12
N ALA A 382 5.45 15.27 21.99
CA ALA A 382 5.28 16.01 20.73
C ALA A 382 4.67 15.16 19.59
N TYR A 383 3.87 15.80 18.71
CA TYR A 383 3.53 15.25 17.39
C TYR A 383 4.61 15.65 16.38
N GLY A 384 4.87 14.88 15.33
CA GLY A 384 5.72 15.38 14.23
C GLY A 384 4.96 16.39 13.38
N VAL A 385 3.82 15.96 12.83
CA VAL A 385 2.85 16.88 12.21
C VAL A 385 1.51 16.73 12.92
N GLY A 386 1.03 17.83 13.50
CA GLY A 386 -0.25 17.91 14.16
C GLY A 386 -1.25 18.75 13.37
N PHE A 387 -2.46 18.24 13.20
CA PHE A 387 -3.60 19.02 12.73
C PHE A 387 -4.45 19.39 13.94
N VAL A 388 -4.50 20.67 14.28
CA VAL A 388 -5.23 21.15 15.46
C VAL A 388 -6.30 22.16 14.99
N PRO A 389 -7.52 21.67 14.72
CA PRO A 389 -8.63 22.56 14.44
C PRO A 389 -9.01 23.30 15.72
N GLN A 390 -9.01 24.62 15.68
CA GLN A 390 -9.50 25.43 16.82
C GLN A 390 -11.04 25.51 16.86
N HIS A 391 -11.72 25.06 15.81
CA HIS A 391 -13.18 25.10 15.69
C HIS A 391 -13.73 23.86 14.95
N ASN A 392 -14.96 23.48 15.30
CA ASN A 392 -15.66 22.31 14.73
C ASN A 392 -16.02 22.45 13.23
N ASP A 393 -15.89 23.65 12.67
CA ASP A 393 -16.25 23.98 11.28
C ASP A 393 -15.03 24.27 10.39
N ALA A 394 -13.83 23.91 10.86
CA ALA A 394 -12.58 24.02 10.12
C ALA A 394 -12.49 22.98 8.99
N GLU A 395 -11.99 23.38 7.82
CA GLU A 395 -11.82 22.49 6.68
C GLU A 395 -10.38 22.54 6.14
N PHE A 396 -9.71 21.40 6.04
CA PHE A 396 -8.35 21.28 5.51
C PHE A 396 -8.36 20.62 4.12
N LYS A 397 -8.07 21.34 3.04
CA LYS A 397 -8.16 20.81 1.66
C LYS A 397 -6.80 20.65 1.01
N ASN A 398 -6.59 19.54 0.32
CA ASN A 398 -5.38 19.32 -0.48
C ASN A 398 -4.09 19.51 0.35
N ILE A 399 -4.08 18.96 1.56
CA ILE A 399 -2.88 18.94 2.40
C ILE A 399 -2.05 17.74 1.99
N ARG A 400 -0.77 17.96 1.68
CA ARG A 400 0.15 16.93 1.19
C ARG A 400 1.36 16.82 2.11
N ILE A 401 1.60 15.63 2.66
CA ILE A 401 2.79 15.30 3.45
C ILE A 401 3.58 14.27 2.66
N GLU A 402 4.73 14.66 2.12
CA GLU A 402 5.44 13.87 1.11
C GLU A 402 6.92 13.67 1.43
N ASN A 403 7.44 12.45 1.27
CA ASN A 403 8.89 12.17 1.42
C ASN A 403 9.47 12.56 2.80
N ASN A 404 8.65 12.76 3.83
CA ASN A 404 9.10 13.09 5.17
C ASN A 404 9.53 11.83 5.93
N VAL A 405 10.50 11.99 6.83
CA VAL A 405 10.94 10.95 7.76
C VAL A 405 10.62 11.39 9.18
N PHE A 406 9.85 10.58 9.90
CA PHE A 406 9.55 10.78 11.31
C PHE A 406 10.38 9.83 12.15
N VAL A 407 11.15 10.36 13.10
CA VAL A 407 12.08 9.61 13.96
C VAL A 407 11.86 10.02 15.41
N GLY A 408 11.94 9.10 16.38
CA GLY A 408 12.05 9.48 17.80
C GLY A 408 11.42 8.53 18.81
N ASP A 409 11.80 8.68 20.08
CA ASP A 409 11.29 7.87 21.20
C ASP A 409 9.99 8.50 21.73
N ILE A 410 8.85 7.92 21.35
CA ILE A 410 7.51 8.45 21.62
C ILE A 410 6.87 7.63 22.73
N SER A 411 7.32 7.82 23.95
CA SER A 411 6.84 7.00 25.07
C SER A 411 5.52 7.47 25.71
N SER A 412 5.00 8.65 25.35
CA SER A 412 3.95 9.33 26.13
C SER A 412 2.53 9.32 25.53
N GLY A 413 2.31 8.59 24.44
CA GLY A 413 0.96 8.41 23.88
C GLY A 413 0.56 9.41 22.80
N LEU A 414 1.52 10.13 22.21
CA LEU A 414 1.29 10.97 21.03
C LEU A 414 1.73 10.26 19.75
N ASP A 415 1.31 10.80 18.61
CA ASP A 415 1.45 10.17 17.31
C ASP A 415 2.43 10.98 16.42
N PRO A 416 3.38 10.35 15.70
CA PRO A 416 4.24 11.05 14.74
C PRO A 416 3.45 11.89 13.73
N VAL A 417 2.32 11.35 13.26
CA VAL A 417 1.37 12.06 12.41
C VAL A 417 -0.01 11.96 13.05
N TYR A 418 -0.54 13.09 13.47
CA TYR A 418 -1.88 13.18 14.05
C TYR A 418 -2.77 14.07 13.20
N ILE A 419 -3.77 13.47 12.56
CA ILE A 419 -4.79 14.19 11.80
C ILE A 419 -6.04 14.31 12.69
N GLY A 420 -6.19 15.46 13.35
CA GLY A 420 -7.19 15.70 14.39
C GLY A 420 -8.63 15.90 13.92
N GLU A 421 -9.53 15.94 14.91
CA GLU A 421 -11.00 15.90 14.80
C GLU A 421 -11.62 17.00 13.93
N HIS A 422 -12.88 16.84 13.50
CA HIS A 422 -13.69 17.89 12.86
C HIS A 422 -13.22 18.40 11.48
N ILE A 423 -12.49 17.62 10.69
CA ILE A 423 -12.19 17.98 9.30
C ILE A 423 -13.43 17.70 8.42
N VAL A 424 -14.39 18.62 8.42
CA VAL A 424 -15.62 18.49 7.62
C VAL A 424 -15.30 18.81 6.15
N GLY A 425 -15.09 17.78 5.34
CA GLY A 425 -14.93 17.92 3.87
C GLY A 425 -13.49 18.09 3.38
N GLY A 426 -12.52 17.96 4.27
CA GLY A 426 -11.10 18.06 3.92
C GLY A 426 -10.54 16.84 3.20
N SER A 427 -9.40 17.07 2.51
CA SER A 427 -8.59 16.03 1.90
C SER A 427 -7.14 16.15 2.34
N VAL A 428 -6.61 15.07 2.92
CA VAL A 428 -5.20 14.93 3.27
C VAL A 428 -4.61 13.79 2.44
N THR A 429 -3.38 13.98 1.95
CA THR A 429 -2.62 12.96 1.23
C THR A 429 -1.26 12.78 1.87
N LEU A 430 -0.98 11.57 2.35
CA LEU A 430 0.33 11.13 2.80
C LEU A 430 0.96 10.32 1.67
N LYS A 431 2.12 10.73 1.15
CA LYS A 431 2.80 10.01 0.06
C LYS A 431 4.27 9.78 0.37
N ASN A 432 4.73 8.52 0.28
CA ASN A 432 6.14 8.16 0.50
C ASN A 432 6.66 8.67 1.86
N VAL A 433 5.85 8.50 2.90
CA VAL A 433 6.19 8.89 4.27
C VAL A 433 6.84 7.71 4.98
N ASN A 434 7.97 7.94 5.64
CA ASN A 434 8.67 6.91 6.41
C ASN A 434 8.60 7.26 7.91
N ILE A 435 8.13 6.33 8.72
CA ILE A 435 8.09 6.48 10.18
C ILE A 435 9.02 5.40 10.75
N ILE A 436 10.21 5.82 11.22
CA ILE A 436 11.34 4.94 11.48
C ILE A 436 11.85 5.08 12.92
N GLY A 437 12.14 3.94 13.56
CA GLY A 437 12.92 3.91 14.80
C GLY A 437 12.17 4.45 16.02
N ASN A 438 10.84 4.46 15.99
CA ASN A 438 10.02 4.94 17.08
C ASN A 438 9.81 3.86 18.14
N ASP A 439 10.12 4.18 19.40
CA ASP A 439 9.79 3.35 20.56
C ASP A 439 8.47 3.86 21.15
N PHE A 440 7.38 3.14 20.86
CA PHE A 440 6.07 3.48 21.37
C PHE A 440 5.89 2.86 22.76
N GLY A 441 6.60 3.42 23.74
CA GLY A 441 6.70 2.88 25.10
C GLY A 441 5.39 2.77 25.90
N SER A 442 4.26 3.28 25.37
CA SER A 442 2.93 3.17 25.96
C SER A 442 1.88 2.68 24.94
N ASN A 443 0.81 2.06 25.44
CA ASN A 443 -0.23 1.39 24.64
C ASN A 443 -1.13 2.35 23.83
N THR A 444 -0.89 3.65 23.85
CA THR A 444 -1.79 4.68 23.31
C THR A 444 -1.18 5.52 22.20
N ALA A 445 0.11 5.35 21.90
CA ALA A 445 0.74 6.05 20.78
C ALA A 445 0.59 5.22 19.52
N ASP A 446 0.02 5.80 18.47
CA ASP A 446 -0.12 5.21 17.16
C ASP A 446 0.82 5.91 16.17
N ALA A 447 1.31 5.20 15.16
CA ALA A 447 2.30 5.78 14.27
C ALA A 447 1.66 6.78 13.28
N LEU A 448 0.41 6.52 12.90
CA LEU A 448 -0.48 7.45 12.22
C LEU A 448 -1.86 7.35 12.90
N HIS A 449 -2.34 8.45 13.45
CA HIS A 449 -3.65 8.53 14.07
C HIS A 449 -4.53 9.52 13.31
N ILE A 450 -5.69 9.03 12.87
CA ILE A 450 -6.65 9.81 12.10
C ILE A 450 -7.95 9.87 12.88
N THR A 451 -8.41 11.08 13.15
CA THR A 451 -9.71 11.34 13.76
C THR A 451 -10.56 12.28 12.90
N GLY A 452 -11.82 11.93 12.65
CA GLY A 452 -12.81 12.84 12.04
C GLY A 452 -12.51 13.39 10.64
N THR A 453 -11.64 12.73 9.85
CA THR A 453 -11.27 13.17 8.49
C THR A 453 -12.18 12.57 7.43
N ARG A 454 -12.69 13.36 6.47
CA ARG A 454 -13.55 12.83 5.40
C ARG A 454 -12.75 12.04 4.37
N ILE A 455 -11.90 12.68 3.56
CA ILE A 455 -11.15 12.02 2.49
C ILE A 455 -9.67 11.95 2.86
N LEU A 456 -9.09 10.75 2.84
CA LEU A 456 -7.68 10.54 3.15
C LEU A 456 -7.05 9.62 2.11
N GLY A 457 -5.99 10.09 1.44
CA GLY A 457 -5.11 9.25 0.64
C GLY A 457 -3.82 8.94 1.42
N VAL A 458 -3.47 7.67 1.54
CA VAL A 458 -2.21 7.19 2.12
C VAL A 458 -1.57 6.26 1.10
N GLU A 459 -0.47 6.69 0.52
CA GLU A 459 0.26 5.95 -0.52
C GLU A 459 1.73 5.81 -0.11
N ASP A 460 2.30 4.62 -0.24
CA ASP A 460 3.71 4.34 0.04
C ASP A 460 4.17 4.71 1.47
N LEU A 461 3.30 4.59 2.47
CA LEU A 461 3.63 4.71 3.89
C LEU A 461 4.42 3.48 4.34
N ARG A 462 5.59 3.70 4.95
CA ARG A 462 6.43 2.63 5.47
C ARG A 462 6.75 2.84 6.94
N PHE A 463 6.58 1.77 7.70
CA PHE A 463 7.01 1.68 9.09
C PHE A 463 8.21 0.72 9.17
N SER A 464 9.35 1.17 9.70
CA SER A 464 10.52 0.30 9.89
C SER A 464 11.18 0.53 11.24
N ASP A 465 11.66 -0.56 11.86
CA ASP A 465 12.41 -0.53 13.12
C ASP A 465 11.71 0.16 14.30
N ASN A 466 10.37 0.29 14.24
CA ASN A 466 9.60 0.79 15.38
C ASN A 466 9.46 -0.34 16.41
N GLN A 467 9.93 -0.12 17.65
CA GLN A 467 9.76 -1.08 18.72
C GLN A 467 8.34 -0.94 19.29
N SER A 468 7.53 -1.97 19.09
CA SER A 468 6.14 -2.02 19.51
C SER A 468 5.86 -3.38 20.14
N THR A 469 5.52 -3.39 21.43
CA THR A 469 4.90 -4.54 22.09
C THR A 469 3.38 -4.39 22.20
N GLY A 470 2.75 -3.47 21.44
CA GLY A 470 1.32 -3.17 21.64
C GLY A 470 0.60 -2.20 20.69
N PRO A 471 1.24 -1.14 20.12
CA PRO A 471 0.47 -0.13 19.39
C PRO A 471 0.11 -0.46 17.94
N VAL A 472 -0.89 0.28 17.44
CA VAL A 472 -1.41 0.20 16.08
C VAL A 472 -0.58 1.10 15.17
N ALA A 473 -0.09 0.60 14.03
CA ALA A 473 0.67 1.45 13.10
C ALA A 473 -0.23 2.51 12.44
N VAL A 474 -1.47 2.16 12.12
CA VAL A 474 -2.47 3.11 11.63
C VAL A 474 -3.76 2.93 12.44
N TYR A 475 -4.10 3.95 13.22
CA TYR A 475 -5.32 3.99 14.01
C TYR A 475 -6.29 5.02 13.45
N ILE A 476 -7.52 4.56 13.19
CA ILE A 476 -8.60 5.39 12.69
C ILE A 476 -9.75 5.34 13.71
N ASP A 477 -10.05 6.50 14.29
CA ASP A 477 -11.12 6.66 15.27
C ASP A 477 -11.95 7.91 14.97
N SER A 478 -13.13 8.06 15.56
CA SER A 478 -13.88 9.29 15.43
C SER A 478 -14.67 9.60 16.69
N ILE A 479 -14.53 10.85 17.09
CA ILE A 479 -15.49 11.54 17.94
C ILE A 479 -16.39 12.36 16.99
N GLY A 480 -17.17 11.69 16.11
CA GLY A 480 -18.06 12.42 15.19
C GLY A 480 -18.49 11.68 13.92
N THR A 481 -18.44 12.39 12.78
CA THR A 481 -18.79 11.83 11.47
C THR A 481 -17.75 10.82 11.01
N PRO A 482 -18.16 9.64 10.50
CA PRO A 482 -17.23 8.65 9.96
C PRO A 482 -16.44 9.22 8.78
N PRO A 483 -15.17 8.80 8.61
CA PRO A 483 -14.39 9.04 7.40
C PRO A 483 -15.05 8.37 6.20
N LEU A 484 -14.88 8.98 5.02
CA LEU A 484 -15.47 8.55 3.76
C LEU A 484 -14.42 8.62 2.65
N GLY A 485 -14.06 7.48 2.06
CA GLY A 485 -13.05 7.44 1.01
C GLY A 485 -11.63 7.49 1.56
N ILE A 486 -11.31 6.58 2.48
CA ILE A 486 -9.93 6.32 2.88
C ILE A 486 -9.28 5.43 1.83
N HIS A 487 -8.17 5.87 1.25
CA HIS A 487 -7.41 5.10 0.27
C HIS A 487 -6.05 4.76 0.89
N ILE A 488 -5.83 3.49 1.24
CA ILE A 488 -4.55 2.98 1.77
C ILE A 488 -3.93 2.07 0.70
N LEU A 489 -2.93 2.58 0.00
CA LEU A 489 -2.32 1.96 -1.18
C LEU A 489 -0.81 1.71 -1.01
N ASN A 490 -0.31 0.51 -1.36
CA ASN A 490 1.13 0.21 -1.43
C ASN A 490 1.91 0.40 -0.10
N ASN A 491 1.27 0.17 1.05
CA ASN A 491 1.89 0.45 2.35
C ASN A 491 2.52 -0.81 2.97
N VAL A 492 3.53 -0.62 3.82
CA VAL A 492 4.05 -1.68 4.70
C VAL A 492 3.73 -1.30 6.14
N ILE A 493 2.67 -1.89 6.68
CA ILE A 493 2.02 -1.50 7.93
C ILE A 493 2.28 -2.55 9.01
N GLY A 494 2.60 -2.09 10.22
CA GLY A 494 2.72 -2.94 11.40
C GLY A 494 1.41 -3.68 11.67
N SER A 495 0.39 -2.91 12.03
CA SER A 495 -0.98 -3.32 12.33
C SER A 495 -1.94 -2.19 11.98
N PHE A 496 -3.19 -2.51 11.65
CA PHE A 496 -4.22 -1.53 11.32
C PHE A 496 -5.43 -1.70 12.22
N ARG A 497 -6.00 -0.59 12.68
CA ARG A 497 -7.22 -0.60 13.46
C ARG A 497 -8.12 0.57 13.07
N SER A 498 -9.34 0.26 12.70
CA SER A 498 -10.44 1.22 12.61
C SER A 498 -11.50 0.86 13.65
N ASN A 499 -11.90 1.82 14.48
CA ASN A 499 -13.05 1.67 15.37
C ASN A 499 -14.31 2.36 14.83
N ILE A 500 -14.26 2.84 13.58
CA ILE A 500 -15.33 3.62 12.97
C ILE A 500 -15.70 3.13 11.59
N ALA A 501 -16.94 3.45 11.21
CA ALA A 501 -17.48 2.99 9.95
C ALA A 501 -16.57 3.44 8.79
N VAL A 502 -16.16 2.48 7.98
CA VAL A 502 -15.31 2.69 6.81
C VAL A 502 -16.21 2.56 5.59
N ASP A 503 -16.44 3.67 4.91
CA ASP A 503 -17.34 3.72 3.75
C ASP A 503 -16.56 4.22 2.52
N SER A 504 -16.84 3.61 1.36
CA SER A 504 -16.31 3.98 0.05
C SER A 504 -14.77 3.98 0.00
N SER A 505 -14.14 3.12 0.79
CA SER A 505 -12.69 3.11 1.02
C SER A 505 -11.99 2.00 0.24
N VAL A 506 -10.70 2.20 -0.03
CA VAL A 506 -9.88 1.27 -0.82
C VAL A 506 -8.61 0.92 -0.06
N PHE A 507 -8.40 -0.37 0.18
CA PHE A 507 -7.19 -0.91 0.79
C PHE A 507 -6.57 -1.90 -0.20
N THR A 508 -5.53 -1.49 -0.93
CA THR A 508 -4.91 -2.36 -1.93
C THR A 508 -3.39 -2.35 -1.94
N ASP A 509 -2.80 -3.47 -2.36
CA ASP A 509 -1.36 -3.70 -2.47
C ASP A 509 -0.58 -3.48 -1.16
N ASN A 510 -1.23 -3.64 0.01
CA ASN A 510 -0.58 -3.43 1.30
C ASN A 510 0.02 -4.72 1.88
N VAL A 511 1.09 -4.56 2.66
CA VAL A 511 1.68 -5.63 3.47
C VAL A 511 1.49 -5.29 4.94
N PHE A 512 0.65 -6.04 5.63
CA PHE A 512 0.41 -5.94 7.07
C PHE A 512 1.20 -7.01 7.80
N SER A 513 2.13 -6.63 8.67
CA SER A 513 2.93 -7.59 9.45
C SER A 513 2.22 -8.14 10.69
N GLY A 514 1.06 -7.57 11.03
CA GLY A 514 0.26 -7.87 12.22
C GLY A 514 -1.23 -7.82 11.89
N ASP A 515 -2.04 -7.60 12.93
CA ASP A 515 -3.50 -7.67 12.83
C ASP A 515 -4.11 -6.48 12.09
N ILE A 516 -5.21 -6.75 11.39
CA ILE A 516 -6.16 -5.77 10.88
C ILE A 516 -7.47 -5.92 11.64
N PHE A 517 -7.94 -4.83 12.21
CA PHE A 517 -9.17 -4.79 12.97
C PHE A 517 -10.10 -3.69 12.45
N PHE A 518 -11.29 -4.07 11.99
CA PHE A 518 -12.39 -3.14 11.77
C PHE A 518 -13.46 -3.43 12.82
N GLY A 519 -13.54 -2.55 13.82
CA GLY A 519 -14.45 -2.66 14.97
C GLY A 519 -15.88 -2.21 14.70
N SER A 520 -16.22 -1.91 13.45
CA SER A 520 -17.44 -1.20 13.05
C SER A 520 -17.73 -1.44 11.57
N THR A 521 -18.90 -0.97 11.11
CA THR A 521 -19.44 -1.22 9.77
C THR A 521 -18.46 -0.88 8.63
N VAL A 522 -18.32 -1.76 7.65
CA VAL A 522 -17.56 -1.50 6.41
C VAL A 522 -18.53 -1.53 5.22
N VAL A 523 -18.65 -0.43 4.48
CA VAL A 523 -19.65 -0.28 3.40
C VAL A 523 -18.98 0.17 2.11
N ASP A 524 -19.45 -0.32 0.97
CA ASP A 524 -19.02 0.11 -0.37
C ASP A 524 -17.49 0.17 -0.55
N SER A 525 -16.77 -0.70 0.17
CA SER A 525 -15.30 -0.64 0.27
C SER A 525 -14.65 -1.80 -0.48
N THR A 526 -13.42 -1.59 -0.95
CA THR A 526 -12.61 -2.61 -1.60
C THR A 526 -11.38 -2.90 -0.77
N ILE A 527 -11.17 -4.15 -0.41
CA ILE A 527 -9.97 -4.64 0.26
C ILE A 527 -9.37 -5.72 -0.65
N SER A 528 -8.35 -5.36 -1.43
CA SER A 528 -7.78 -6.28 -2.42
C SER A 528 -6.26 -6.38 -2.40
N ASP A 529 -5.70 -7.49 -2.88
CA ASP A 529 -4.26 -7.63 -3.12
C ASP A 529 -3.37 -7.40 -1.89
N ASN A 530 -3.92 -7.57 -0.68
CA ASN A 530 -3.19 -7.36 0.56
C ASN A 530 -2.54 -8.66 1.05
N ARG A 531 -1.37 -8.53 1.67
CA ARG A 531 -0.74 -9.60 2.43
C ARG A 531 -0.81 -9.30 3.92
N ILE A 532 -1.57 -10.10 4.66
CA ILE A 532 -1.86 -9.92 6.08
C ILE A 532 -1.20 -11.07 6.83
N ALA A 533 -0.12 -10.81 7.55
CA ALA A 533 0.55 -11.86 8.32
C ALA A 533 -0.18 -12.21 9.62
N GLY A 534 -0.91 -11.24 10.20
CA GLY A 534 -1.72 -11.44 11.40
C GLY A 534 -3.17 -11.80 11.08
N ARG A 535 -4.06 -11.47 12.02
CA ARG A 535 -5.51 -11.76 11.96
C ARG A 535 -6.25 -10.67 11.20
N LEU A 536 -7.29 -11.04 10.48
CA LEU A 536 -8.32 -10.12 9.98
C LEU A 536 -9.58 -10.25 10.82
N ILE A 537 -9.97 -9.18 11.51
CA ILE A 537 -11.15 -9.16 12.39
C ILE A 537 -12.11 -8.08 11.90
N LEU A 538 -13.31 -8.49 11.53
CA LEU A 538 -14.40 -7.64 11.06
C LEU A 538 -15.61 -7.87 11.97
N LEU A 539 -15.80 -6.99 12.97
CA LEU A 539 -16.75 -7.19 14.08
C LEU A 539 -18.17 -6.63 13.84
N ASP A 540 -18.45 -6.09 12.68
CA ASP A 540 -19.76 -5.49 12.42
C ASP A 540 -20.19 -5.77 10.98
N LEU A 541 -21.32 -5.23 10.57
CA LEU A 541 -21.86 -5.37 9.23
C LEU A 541 -20.86 -4.93 8.17
N ILE A 542 -20.53 -5.86 7.27
CA ILE A 542 -19.89 -5.56 6.00
C ILE A 542 -20.96 -5.61 4.93
N SER A 543 -21.13 -4.52 4.19
CA SER A 543 -22.11 -4.46 3.11
C SER A 543 -21.58 -3.90 1.81
N SER A 544 -22.04 -4.45 0.69
CA SER A 544 -21.76 -3.93 -0.66
C SER A 544 -20.26 -3.77 -0.96
N SER A 545 -19.42 -4.57 -0.30
CA SER A 545 -17.96 -4.44 -0.35
C SER A 545 -17.36 -5.59 -1.18
N THR A 546 -16.08 -5.46 -1.51
CA THR A 546 -15.31 -6.51 -2.21
C THR A 546 -14.06 -6.83 -1.43
N PHE A 547 -13.82 -8.12 -1.19
CA PHE A 547 -12.65 -8.68 -0.52
C PHE A 547 -11.96 -9.66 -1.46
N ASP A 548 -10.90 -9.23 -2.13
CA ASP A 548 -10.38 -9.92 -3.32
C ASP A 548 -8.86 -10.15 -3.30
N SER A 549 -8.37 -11.31 -3.74
CA SER A 549 -6.93 -11.54 -3.96
C SER A 549 -6.01 -11.31 -2.72
N ASN A 550 -6.54 -11.43 -1.51
CA ASN A 550 -5.76 -11.26 -0.28
C ASN A 550 -5.11 -12.56 0.20
N THR A 551 -3.98 -12.47 0.88
CA THR A 551 -3.38 -13.60 1.63
C THR A 551 -3.39 -13.31 3.12
N ILE A 552 -3.98 -14.17 3.93
CA ILE A 552 -4.13 -13.99 5.38
C ILE A 552 -3.47 -15.14 6.15
N GLY A 553 -2.55 -14.79 7.05
CA GLY A 553 -1.68 -15.72 7.77
C GLY A 553 -2.26 -16.32 9.05
N ASP A 554 -3.22 -15.64 9.70
CA ASP A 554 -3.76 -16.05 11.01
C ASP A 554 -5.31 -16.00 11.04
N ILE A 555 -5.91 -16.53 12.12
CA ILE A 555 -7.35 -16.77 12.25
C ILE A 555 -8.14 -15.51 11.95
N SER A 556 -9.11 -15.64 11.05
CA SER A 556 -9.97 -14.54 10.63
C SER A 556 -11.39 -14.71 11.17
N SER A 557 -12.02 -13.58 11.51
CA SER A 557 -13.38 -13.55 12.04
C SER A 557 -14.20 -12.50 11.31
N PHE A 558 -15.35 -12.91 10.82
CA PHE A 558 -16.36 -12.05 10.19
C PHE A 558 -17.64 -12.13 11.02
N GLU A 559 -18.19 -11.00 11.44
CA GLU A 559 -19.44 -11.01 12.18
C GLU A 559 -20.62 -11.11 11.21
N GLN A 560 -20.93 -10.09 10.42
CA GLN A 560 -22.08 -10.10 9.50
C GLN A 560 -21.69 -9.73 8.08
N LEU A 561 -22.17 -10.50 7.09
CA LEU A 561 -21.89 -10.29 5.67
C LEU A 561 -23.20 -10.07 4.90
N THR A 562 -23.35 -8.93 4.25
CA THR A 562 -24.51 -8.64 3.38
C THR A 562 -24.03 -8.14 2.03
N ASP A 563 -24.49 -8.68 0.91
CA ASP A 563 -24.09 -8.20 -0.43
C ASP A 563 -22.57 -8.07 -0.61
N LEU A 564 -21.79 -8.97 0.00
CA LEU A 564 -20.32 -8.98 -0.03
C LEU A 564 -19.83 -9.94 -1.11
N THR A 565 -18.78 -9.56 -1.83
CA THR A 565 -18.01 -10.49 -2.68
C THR A 565 -16.67 -10.82 -2.02
N ILE A 566 -16.40 -12.10 -1.77
CA ILE A 566 -15.13 -12.63 -1.27
C ILE A 566 -14.53 -13.54 -2.35
N SER A 567 -13.50 -13.09 -3.05
CA SER A 567 -12.92 -13.82 -4.20
C SER A 567 -11.40 -13.96 -4.17
N ASP A 568 -10.88 -15.04 -4.74
CA ASP A 568 -9.45 -15.23 -5.03
C ASP A 568 -8.51 -15.09 -3.80
N ASN A 569 -9.01 -15.26 -2.58
CA ASN A 569 -8.21 -15.12 -1.36
C ASN A 569 -7.57 -16.45 -0.93
N ILE A 570 -6.45 -16.35 -0.20
CA ILE A 570 -5.81 -17.47 0.50
C ILE A 570 -5.85 -17.22 2.00
N PHE A 571 -6.57 -18.07 2.73
CA PHE A 571 -6.62 -18.07 4.19
C PHE A 571 -5.75 -19.21 4.73
N ASP A 572 -4.60 -18.88 5.30
CA ASP A 572 -3.70 -19.87 5.92
C ASP A 572 -4.20 -20.41 7.26
N ALA A 573 -5.18 -19.73 7.85
CA ALA A 573 -5.81 -20.10 9.11
C ALA A 573 -7.33 -20.29 8.96
N ASP A 574 -7.98 -20.66 10.07
CA ASP A 574 -9.41 -20.89 10.12
C ASP A 574 -10.20 -19.57 9.92
N VAL A 575 -11.33 -19.64 9.21
CA VAL A 575 -12.26 -18.52 9.01
C VAL A 575 -13.57 -18.80 9.73
N ASN A 576 -13.92 -17.94 10.69
CA ASN A 576 -15.19 -18.02 11.42
C ASN A 576 -16.13 -16.90 10.98
N ILE A 577 -17.36 -17.26 10.61
CA ILE A 577 -18.45 -16.32 10.35
C ILE A 577 -19.51 -16.50 11.44
N THR A 578 -19.61 -15.55 12.37
CA THR A 578 -20.39 -15.72 13.60
C THR A 578 -21.83 -15.24 13.51
N ALA A 579 -22.16 -14.38 12.55
CA ALA A 579 -23.53 -13.92 12.27
C ALA A 579 -23.95 -14.25 10.82
N ALA A 580 -25.12 -13.73 10.43
CA ALA A 580 -25.79 -14.14 9.20
C ALA A 580 -25.06 -13.67 7.93
N ILE A 581 -25.22 -14.44 6.86
CA ILE A 581 -24.75 -14.12 5.52
C ILE A 581 -25.97 -13.94 4.62
N ALA A 582 -26.08 -12.81 3.94
CA ALA A 582 -27.18 -12.52 3.03
C ALA A 582 -26.69 -11.94 1.71
N GLY A 583 -27.22 -12.39 0.57
CA GLY A 583 -26.92 -11.80 -0.74
C GLY A 583 -25.44 -11.86 -1.15
N SER A 584 -24.62 -12.67 -0.49
CA SER A 584 -23.16 -12.61 -0.62
C SER A 584 -22.61 -13.72 -1.54
N ILE A 585 -21.45 -13.47 -2.13
CA ILE A 585 -20.73 -14.40 -3.01
C ILE A 585 -19.37 -14.70 -2.38
N ILE A 586 -19.07 -15.98 -2.19
CA ILE A 586 -17.76 -16.47 -1.73
C ILE A 586 -17.22 -17.39 -2.82
N SER A 587 -16.24 -16.94 -3.60
CA SER A 587 -15.78 -17.67 -4.78
C SER A 587 -14.27 -17.83 -4.88
N ASP A 588 -13.81 -18.94 -5.46
CA ASP A 588 -12.40 -19.11 -5.88
C ASP A 588 -11.34 -18.91 -4.77
N ASN A 589 -11.72 -19.09 -3.50
CA ASN A 589 -10.82 -18.96 -2.36
C ASN A 589 -10.16 -20.30 -2.00
N ILE A 590 -8.99 -20.22 -1.35
CA ILE A 590 -8.32 -21.36 -0.72
C ILE A 590 -8.31 -21.17 0.80
N PHE A 591 -8.96 -22.09 1.50
CA PHE A 591 -9.02 -22.14 2.96
C PHE A 591 -8.14 -23.27 3.50
N ASN A 592 -6.92 -22.92 3.94
CA ASN A 592 -5.90 -23.83 4.47
C ASN A 592 -6.01 -24.03 6.00
N GLY A 593 -7.01 -23.45 6.67
CA GLY A 593 -7.23 -23.58 8.11
C GLY A 593 -7.10 -25.01 8.63
N ALA A 594 -6.32 -25.17 9.72
CA ALA A 594 -5.91 -26.48 10.22
C ALA A 594 -7.03 -27.23 10.95
N VAL A 595 -7.99 -26.52 11.56
CA VAL A 595 -9.10 -27.15 12.30
C VAL A 595 -10.37 -27.06 11.48
N ASP A 596 -10.77 -25.85 11.11
CA ASP A 596 -11.99 -25.55 10.35
C ASP A 596 -11.64 -24.56 9.24
N SER A 597 -11.82 -24.95 7.99
CA SER A 597 -11.47 -24.09 6.85
C SER A 597 -12.42 -22.90 6.78
N LEU A 598 -13.73 -23.16 6.89
CA LEU A 598 -14.78 -22.14 6.98
C LEU A 598 -15.90 -22.64 7.91
N ASP A 599 -16.18 -21.88 8.97
CA ASP A 599 -17.25 -22.16 9.94
C ASP A 599 -18.30 -21.05 9.94
N ILE A 600 -19.47 -21.34 9.36
CA ILE A 600 -20.62 -20.43 9.31
C ILE A 600 -21.59 -20.81 10.43
N GLN A 601 -21.65 -19.97 11.46
CA GLN A 601 -22.36 -20.27 12.70
C GLN A 601 -23.84 -19.86 12.69
N SER A 602 -24.26 -19.07 11.71
CA SER A 602 -25.60 -18.48 11.61
C SER A 602 -26.24 -18.76 10.24
N THR A 603 -27.43 -18.20 10.01
CA THR A 603 -28.19 -18.37 8.77
C THR A 603 -27.45 -17.82 7.55
N MET A 604 -27.50 -18.55 6.44
CA MET A 604 -27.10 -18.10 5.11
C MET A 604 -28.34 -18.02 4.21
N ASP A 605 -28.57 -16.86 3.59
CA ASP A 605 -29.74 -16.58 2.74
C ASP A 605 -29.32 -15.97 1.39
N ASN A 606 -29.92 -16.43 0.30
CA ASN A 606 -29.77 -15.88 -1.05
C ASN A 606 -28.28 -15.65 -1.44
N SER A 607 -27.41 -16.60 -1.10
CA SER A 607 -25.96 -16.47 -1.21
C SER A 607 -25.33 -17.57 -2.06
N THR A 608 -24.14 -17.33 -2.59
CA THR A 608 -23.40 -18.28 -3.44
C THR A 608 -22.04 -18.61 -2.85
N ILE A 609 -21.70 -19.90 -2.76
CA ILE A 609 -20.35 -20.40 -2.47
C ILE A 609 -19.89 -21.27 -3.64
N ASN A 610 -18.91 -20.81 -4.42
CA ASN A 610 -18.47 -21.57 -5.59
C ASN A 610 -16.97 -21.59 -5.88
N GLY A 611 -16.46 -22.67 -6.46
CA GLY A 611 -15.05 -22.74 -6.89
C GLY A 611 -14.01 -22.74 -5.77
N ASN A 612 -14.43 -22.84 -4.50
CA ASN A 612 -13.52 -22.76 -3.36
C ASN A 612 -12.87 -24.11 -3.05
N ARG A 613 -11.72 -24.04 -2.40
CA ARG A 613 -11.02 -25.20 -1.86
C ARG A 613 -10.90 -25.11 -0.33
N PHE A 614 -11.41 -26.10 0.37
CA PHE A 614 -11.36 -26.25 1.82
C PHE A 614 -10.47 -27.44 2.16
N ASN A 615 -9.25 -27.20 2.66
CA ASN A 615 -8.29 -28.27 2.96
C ASN A 615 -8.63 -29.05 4.25
N SER A 616 -9.58 -28.57 5.05
CA SER A 616 -10.08 -29.24 6.25
C SER A 616 -11.62 -29.32 6.21
N LYS A 617 -12.34 -28.55 7.04
CA LYS A 617 -13.79 -28.65 7.20
C LYS A 617 -14.54 -27.45 6.63
N LEU A 618 -15.67 -27.72 6.00
CA LEU A 618 -16.71 -26.73 5.71
C LEU A 618 -17.91 -27.01 6.63
N LEU A 619 -18.25 -26.04 7.48
CA LEU A 619 -19.27 -26.18 8.52
C LEU A 619 -20.37 -25.12 8.33
N PHE A 620 -21.62 -25.56 8.36
CA PHE A 620 -22.80 -24.72 8.44
C PHE A 620 -23.62 -25.15 9.66
N LYS A 621 -23.70 -24.29 10.67
CA LYS A 621 -24.34 -24.68 11.94
C LYS A 621 -25.84 -24.43 11.97
N ASP A 622 -26.32 -23.47 11.18
CA ASP A 622 -27.71 -23.03 11.14
C ASP A 622 -28.29 -23.14 9.71
N MET A 623 -29.41 -22.48 9.45
CA MET A 623 -30.17 -22.56 8.21
C MET A 623 -29.40 -22.09 6.96
N ILE A 624 -29.57 -22.80 5.85
CA ILE A 624 -29.18 -22.39 4.50
C ILE A 624 -30.46 -22.27 3.67
N ASP A 625 -30.77 -21.10 3.13
CA ASP A 625 -32.00 -20.84 2.37
C ASP A 625 -31.69 -20.11 1.05
N ASP A 626 -32.32 -20.54 -0.06
CA ASP A 626 -32.16 -19.94 -1.39
C ASP A 626 -30.70 -19.79 -1.85
N CYS A 627 -29.83 -20.73 -1.51
CA CYS A 627 -28.39 -20.65 -1.76
C CYS A 627 -27.91 -21.57 -2.90
N VAL A 628 -26.76 -21.23 -3.47
CA VAL A 628 -26.04 -22.07 -4.44
C VAL A 628 -24.65 -22.41 -3.90
N ILE A 629 -24.37 -23.70 -3.73
CA ILE A 629 -23.07 -24.22 -3.28
C ILE A 629 -22.53 -25.14 -4.36
N SER A 630 -21.59 -24.67 -5.18
CA SER A 630 -21.13 -25.44 -6.35
C SER A 630 -19.64 -25.44 -6.63
N ASP A 631 -19.16 -26.45 -7.34
CA ASP A 631 -17.79 -26.49 -7.85
C ASP A 631 -16.70 -26.40 -6.75
N ASN A 632 -17.04 -26.74 -5.51
CA ASN A 632 -16.11 -26.66 -4.38
C ASN A 632 -15.36 -28.00 -4.17
N ILE A 633 -14.16 -27.92 -3.61
CA ILE A 633 -13.39 -29.08 -3.14
C ILE A 633 -13.31 -29.02 -1.61
N VAL A 634 -13.78 -30.06 -0.92
CA VAL A 634 -13.68 -30.19 0.54
C VAL A 634 -12.84 -31.42 0.87
N GLU A 635 -11.69 -31.26 1.53
CA GLU A 635 -10.71 -32.35 1.67
C GLU A 635 -10.89 -33.27 2.88
N SER A 636 -11.71 -32.88 3.87
CA SER A 636 -11.92 -33.72 5.07
C SER A 636 -13.37 -33.91 5.47
N PHE A 637 -14.15 -32.85 5.64
CA PHE A 637 -15.49 -32.98 6.22
C PHE A 637 -16.44 -31.86 5.80
N LEU A 638 -17.65 -32.24 5.40
CA LEU A 638 -18.77 -31.33 5.21
C LEU A 638 -19.83 -31.58 6.30
N LEU A 639 -20.09 -30.59 7.13
CA LEU A 639 -21.12 -30.68 8.17
C LEU A 639 -22.15 -29.58 8.03
N ILE A 640 -23.41 -29.97 7.85
CA ILE A 640 -24.53 -29.05 7.85
C ILE A 640 -25.51 -29.50 8.93
N THR A 641 -25.42 -28.90 10.11
CA THR A 641 -26.30 -29.24 11.25
C THR A 641 -27.63 -28.50 11.23
N GLY A 642 -27.72 -27.40 10.49
CA GLY A 642 -28.96 -26.67 10.27
C GLY A 642 -29.75 -27.19 9.08
N SER A 643 -30.97 -26.68 8.90
CA SER A 643 -31.83 -27.05 7.78
C SER A 643 -31.40 -26.38 6.48
N ILE A 644 -31.53 -27.09 5.36
CA ILE A 644 -31.34 -26.55 4.02
C ILE A 644 -32.68 -26.48 3.33
N SER A 645 -33.03 -25.30 2.80
CA SER A 645 -34.20 -25.09 1.97
C SER A 645 -33.90 -24.36 0.67
N ASP A 646 -34.65 -24.71 -0.38
CA ASP A 646 -34.66 -23.99 -1.67
C ASP A 646 -33.28 -23.77 -2.30
N SER A 647 -32.34 -24.66 -1.99
CA SER A 647 -30.92 -24.48 -2.33
C SER A 647 -30.42 -25.53 -3.32
N THR A 648 -29.32 -25.22 -4.00
CA THR A 648 -28.65 -26.12 -4.94
C THR A 648 -27.24 -26.45 -4.47
N PHE A 649 -26.89 -27.73 -4.50
CA PHE A 649 -25.57 -28.26 -4.23
C PHE A 649 -25.08 -29.04 -5.45
N GLY A 650 -24.19 -28.43 -6.25
CA GLY A 650 -23.82 -28.92 -7.58
C GLY A 650 -22.32 -29.12 -7.78
N ASN A 651 -21.87 -30.15 -8.50
CA ASN A 651 -20.47 -30.28 -8.95
C ASN A 651 -19.39 -30.26 -7.84
N ASN A 652 -19.72 -30.54 -6.59
CA ASN A 652 -18.72 -30.50 -5.51
C ASN A 652 -17.92 -31.82 -5.43
N SER A 653 -16.65 -31.74 -5.05
CA SER A 653 -15.81 -32.89 -4.72
C SER A 653 -15.53 -32.91 -3.22
N ILE A 654 -16.13 -33.86 -2.51
CA ILE A 654 -16.05 -33.95 -1.06
C ILE A 654 -15.30 -35.23 -0.68
N ILE A 655 -14.07 -35.02 -0.24
CA ILE A 655 -13.16 -36.06 0.20
C ILE A 655 -13.35 -36.23 1.70
N GLY A 656 -14.15 -37.21 2.10
CA GLY A 656 -14.48 -37.48 3.49
C GLY A 656 -15.98 -37.51 3.77
N VAL A 657 -16.34 -37.55 5.05
CA VAL A 657 -17.73 -37.78 5.48
C VAL A 657 -18.54 -36.49 5.29
N SER A 658 -19.79 -36.65 4.85
CA SER A 658 -20.75 -35.55 4.75
C SER A 658 -21.97 -35.85 5.61
N SER A 659 -22.42 -34.85 6.37
CA SER A 659 -23.66 -34.97 7.14
C SER A 659 -24.55 -33.76 6.89
N PHE A 660 -25.79 -34.05 6.51
CA PHE A 660 -26.86 -33.09 6.28
C PHE A 660 -27.95 -33.31 7.34
N ALA A 661 -28.44 -32.23 7.95
CA ALA A 661 -29.59 -32.32 8.84
C ALA A 661 -30.88 -32.52 8.05
N SER A 662 -31.55 -31.45 7.63
CA SER A 662 -32.79 -31.51 6.86
C SER A 662 -32.59 -30.95 5.45
N LEU A 663 -33.18 -31.60 4.45
CA LEU A 663 -33.16 -31.17 3.06
C LEU A 663 -34.60 -30.94 2.57
N ALA A 664 -34.96 -29.70 2.26
CA ALA A 664 -36.31 -29.34 1.79
C ALA A 664 -36.24 -28.55 0.48
N ARG A 665 -36.80 -29.05 -0.62
CA ARG A 665 -36.69 -28.39 -1.94
C ARG A 665 -35.23 -28.17 -2.37
N VAL A 666 -34.35 -29.11 -2.01
CA VAL A 666 -32.92 -29.05 -2.33
C VAL A 666 -32.64 -29.87 -3.60
N THR A 667 -31.75 -29.37 -4.45
CA THR A 667 -31.15 -30.15 -5.54
C THR A 667 -29.70 -30.48 -5.19
N LEU A 668 -29.39 -31.76 -5.06
CA LEU A 668 -28.05 -32.28 -4.85
C LEU A 668 -27.62 -33.01 -6.13
N SER A 669 -26.82 -32.38 -6.99
CA SER A 669 -26.45 -32.96 -8.29
C SER A 669 -24.97 -32.94 -8.62
N ASP A 670 -24.53 -33.92 -9.40
CA ASP A 670 -23.18 -33.96 -10.00
C ASP A 670 -22.02 -33.92 -8.97
N ASN A 671 -22.28 -34.29 -7.72
CA ASN A 671 -21.27 -34.29 -6.67
C ASN A 671 -20.52 -35.63 -6.62
N VAL A 672 -19.28 -35.59 -6.11
CA VAL A 672 -18.47 -36.77 -5.82
C VAL A 672 -18.17 -36.81 -4.33
N PHE A 673 -18.73 -37.81 -3.64
CA PHE A 673 -18.50 -38.06 -2.22
C PHE A 673 -17.56 -39.25 -2.06
N SER A 674 -16.43 -39.07 -1.39
CA SER A 674 -15.51 -40.17 -1.08
C SER A 674 -15.72 -40.82 0.30
N GLY A 675 -16.47 -40.16 1.18
CA GLY A 675 -16.90 -40.72 2.45
C GLY A 675 -18.42 -40.96 2.47
N ASP A 676 -18.89 -41.44 3.62
CA ASP A 676 -20.32 -41.72 3.83
C ASP A 676 -21.12 -40.40 3.82
N VAL A 677 -22.35 -40.47 3.33
CA VAL A 677 -23.29 -39.34 3.29
C VAL A 677 -24.51 -39.65 4.11
N ASP A 678 -24.68 -38.92 5.23
CA ASP A 678 -25.79 -39.10 6.15
C ASP A 678 -26.78 -37.93 6.03
N VAL A 679 -28.04 -38.22 5.77
CA VAL A 679 -29.16 -37.28 5.89
C VAL A 679 -29.94 -37.65 7.16
N THR A 680 -29.66 -36.91 8.23
CA THR A 680 -30.08 -37.28 9.61
C THR A 680 -31.53 -36.90 9.94
N ALA A 681 -32.10 -35.95 9.20
CA ALA A 681 -33.51 -35.57 9.26
C ALA A 681 -34.22 -35.86 7.93
N ALA A 682 -35.35 -35.20 7.68
CA ALA A 682 -36.19 -35.52 6.53
C ALA A 682 -35.61 -35.01 5.21
N LEU A 683 -35.81 -35.79 4.15
CA LEU A 683 -35.63 -35.39 2.75
C LEU A 683 -37.02 -35.12 2.16
N SER A 684 -37.32 -33.86 1.84
CA SER A 684 -38.66 -33.44 1.43
C SER A 684 -38.62 -32.61 0.16
N TRP A 685 -39.43 -32.94 -0.84
CA TRP A 685 -39.50 -32.21 -2.13
C TRP A 685 -38.15 -32.01 -2.82
N SER A 686 -37.19 -32.89 -2.57
CA SER A 686 -35.79 -32.70 -2.95
C SER A 686 -35.37 -33.68 -4.04
N THR A 687 -34.34 -33.33 -4.79
CA THR A 687 -33.77 -34.17 -5.86
C THR A 687 -32.31 -34.47 -5.56
N ILE A 688 -31.95 -35.75 -5.56
CA ILE A 688 -30.56 -36.24 -5.50
C ILE A 688 -30.28 -36.93 -6.83
N SER A 689 -29.47 -36.31 -7.69
CA SER A 689 -29.22 -36.86 -9.03
C SER A 689 -27.79 -36.83 -9.51
N ASP A 690 -27.40 -37.82 -10.31
CA ASP A 690 -26.11 -37.83 -11.03
C ASP A 690 -24.87 -37.73 -10.12
N ASN A 691 -25.00 -38.09 -8.84
CA ASN A 691 -23.89 -38.09 -7.89
C ASN A 691 -23.12 -39.42 -7.91
N ILE A 692 -21.87 -39.38 -7.46
CA ILE A 692 -21.02 -40.55 -7.22
C ILE A 692 -20.74 -40.65 -5.72
N PHE A 693 -21.24 -41.71 -5.08
CA PHE A 693 -21.07 -42.01 -3.65
C PHE A 693 -20.09 -43.17 -3.45
N ASN A 694 -18.83 -42.84 -3.21
CA ASN A 694 -17.73 -43.78 -2.99
C ASN A 694 -17.44 -44.02 -1.49
N GLY A 695 -18.41 -43.79 -0.60
CA GLY A 695 -18.24 -43.87 0.86
C GLY A 695 -17.60 -45.16 1.39
N GLY A 696 -17.23 -45.18 2.67
CA GLY A 696 -16.57 -46.31 3.32
C GLY A 696 -17.50 -47.50 3.59
N THR A 697 -18.63 -47.27 4.28
CA THR A 697 -19.57 -48.34 4.68
C THR A 697 -20.95 -48.18 4.08
N THR A 698 -21.50 -46.97 4.13
CA THR A 698 -22.79 -46.60 3.56
C THR A 698 -22.58 -45.46 2.58
N SER A 699 -22.92 -45.68 1.32
CA SER A 699 -22.78 -44.64 0.30
C SER A 699 -23.76 -43.49 0.54
N LEU A 700 -25.00 -43.81 0.91
CA LEU A 700 -26.04 -42.84 1.28
C LEU A 700 -26.94 -43.45 2.36
N ASP A 701 -27.10 -42.74 3.46
CA ASP A 701 -27.99 -43.10 4.56
C ASP A 701 -29.01 -41.98 4.81
N ILE A 702 -30.29 -42.24 4.53
CA ILE A 702 -31.39 -41.34 4.88
C ILE A 702 -32.07 -41.89 6.13
N GLN A 703 -31.77 -41.28 7.27
CA GLN A 703 -32.16 -41.78 8.59
C GLN A 703 -33.61 -41.46 8.95
N ASN A 704 -34.24 -40.54 8.22
CA ASN A 704 -35.61 -40.11 8.45
C ASN A 704 -36.47 -40.22 7.18
N ALA A 705 -37.66 -39.62 7.20
CA ALA A 705 -38.60 -39.76 6.10
C ALA A 705 -38.08 -39.13 4.79
N MET A 706 -38.25 -39.85 3.69
CA MET A 706 -38.14 -39.35 2.32
C MET A 706 -39.56 -39.12 1.78
N ILE A 707 -39.91 -37.88 1.45
CA ILE A 707 -41.27 -37.49 1.07
C ILE A 707 -41.23 -36.64 -0.20
N ASN A 708 -42.07 -36.93 -1.20
CA ASN A 708 -42.15 -36.15 -2.45
C ASN A 708 -40.79 -35.94 -3.13
N SER A 709 -39.86 -36.89 -3.00
CA SER A 709 -38.45 -36.68 -3.37
C SER A 709 -38.00 -37.65 -4.47
N ILE A 710 -36.93 -37.28 -5.16
CA ILE A 710 -36.38 -38.03 -6.28
C ILE A 710 -34.92 -38.38 -6.00
N VAL A 711 -34.55 -39.64 -6.15
CA VAL A 711 -33.16 -40.13 -6.13
C VAL A 711 -32.91 -40.85 -7.45
N THR A 712 -32.15 -40.22 -8.37
CA THR A 712 -31.99 -40.78 -9.72
C THR A 712 -30.63 -40.62 -10.38
N GLY A 713 -30.20 -41.57 -11.20
CA GLY A 713 -28.96 -41.46 -11.98
C GLY A 713 -27.68 -41.55 -11.13
N ASN A 714 -27.77 -41.90 -9.85
CA ASN A 714 -26.62 -41.93 -8.96
C ASN A 714 -25.85 -43.25 -9.06
N ARG A 715 -24.54 -43.19 -8.76
CA ARG A 715 -23.69 -44.36 -8.56
C ARG A 715 -23.32 -44.50 -7.08
N PHE A 716 -23.56 -45.67 -6.50
CA PHE A 716 -23.24 -46.03 -5.13
C PHE A 716 -22.28 -47.23 -5.12
N ASN A 717 -21.09 -47.08 -4.52
CA ASN A 717 -20.15 -48.20 -4.41
C ASN A 717 -20.39 -49.08 -3.18
N ASN A 718 -21.24 -48.65 -2.26
CA ASN A 718 -21.60 -49.39 -1.05
C ASN A 718 -23.12 -49.31 -0.82
N ASP A 719 -23.54 -49.54 0.42
CA ASP A 719 -24.94 -49.69 0.78
C ASP A 719 -25.72 -48.38 0.64
N ILE A 720 -27.01 -48.50 0.32
CA ILE A 720 -28.00 -47.43 0.27
C ILE A 720 -29.07 -47.76 1.31
N THR A 721 -29.28 -46.86 2.26
CA THR A 721 -30.22 -47.09 3.35
C THR A 721 -31.27 -45.98 3.42
N PHE A 722 -32.53 -46.40 3.52
CA PHE A 722 -33.66 -45.56 3.85
C PHE A 722 -34.25 -46.09 5.16
N ASP A 723 -33.92 -45.45 6.27
CA ASP A 723 -34.12 -45.96 7.61
C ASP A 723 -35.52 -45.66 8.19
N SER A 724 -36.36 -44.99 7.40
CA SER A 724 -37.70 -44.59 7.79
C SER A 724 -38.68 -44.66 6.61
N THR A 725 -39.73 -43.85 6.64
CA THR A 725 -40.77 -43.81 5.61
C THR A 725 -40.25 -43.30 4.27
N VAL A 726 -40.62 -43.96 3.18
CA VAL A 726 -40.49 -43.46 1.80
C VAL A 726 -41.89 -43.28 1.24
N ASP A 727 -42.30 -42.02 1.01
CA ASP A 727 -43.66 -41.66 0.61
C ASP A 727 -43.68 -40.75 -0.62
N ASP A 728 -44.58 -41.02 -1.57
CA ASP A 728 -44.73 -40.27 -2.83
C ASP A 728 -43.38 -39.96 -3.51
N SER A 729 -42.46 -40.92 -3.48
CA SER A 729 -41.05 -40.71 -3.82
C SER A 729 -40.59 -41.64 -4.94
N THR A 730 -39.58 -41.20 -5.68
CA THR A 730 -39.02 -41.97 -6.80
C THR A 730 -37.54 -42.28 -6.57
N VAL A 731 -37.18 -43.56 -6.64
CA VAL A 731 -35.79 -44.05 -6.63
C VAL A 731 -35.55 -44.79 -7.94
N SER A 732 -34.89 -44.16 -8.91
CA SER A 732 -34.77 -44.75 -10.24
C SER A 732 -33.46 -44.54 -10.97
N ASN A 733 -33.11 -45.40 -11.93
CA ASN A 733 -31.89 -45.29 -12.74
C ASN A 733 -30.59 -45.26 -11.91
N ASN A 734 -30.59 -45.82 -10.69
CA ASN A 734 -29.39 -45.84 -9.85
C ASN A 734 -28.57 -47.11 -10.08
N MET A 735 -27.26 -47.02 -9.87
CA MET A 735 -26.34 -48.15 -9.89
C MET A 735 -25.72 -48.33 -8.50
N GLY A 736 -25.92 -49.49 -7.87
CA GLY A 736 -25.40 -49.80 -6.53
C GLY A 736 -24.57 -51.08 -6.51
N GLU A 737 -23.36 -51.04 -5.96
CA GLU A 737 -22.55 -52.25 -5.72
C GLU A 737 -22.91 -52.94 -4.39
N GLY A 738 -23.42 -52.16 -3.41
CA GLY A 738 -23.87 -52.67 -2.12
C GLY A 738 -25.33 -53.13 -2.09
N ILE A 739 -25.91 -53.14 -0.90
CA ILE A 739 -27.29 -53.51 -0.59
C ILE A 739 -28.17 -52.26 -0.64
N LEU A 740 -29.41 -52.41 -1.13
CA LEU A 740 -30.46 -51.42 -0.96
C LEU A 740 -31.39 -51.86 0.17
N THR A 741 -31.50 -51.07 1.24
CA THR A 741 -32.37 -51.36 2.38
C THR A 741 -33.38 -50.23 2.60
N VAL A 742 -34.65 -50.59 2.74
CA VAL A 742 -35.74 -49.70 3.15
C VAL A 742 -36.39 -50.29 4.40
N THR A 743 -36.17 -49.68 5.57
CA THR A 743 -36.61 -50.28 6.83
C THR A 743 -38.00 -49.86 7.27
N GLY A 744 -38.41 -48.63 6.96
CA GLY A 744 -39.73 -48.08 7.27
C GLY A 744 -40.82 -48.39 6.22
N THR A 745 -41.93 -47.67 6.33
CA THR A 745 -43.08 -47.84 5.41
C THR A 745 -42.74 -47.29 4.03
N THR A 746 -43.11 -48.00 2.97
CA THR A 746 -43.06 -47.49 1.60
C THR A 746 -44.47 -47.29 1.07
N SER A 747 -44.86 -46.06 0.76
CA SER A 747 -46.19 -45.71 0.24
C SER A 747 -46.11 -44.87 -1.03
N ASP A 748 -47.01 -45.15 -1.97
CA ASP A 748 -47.23 -44.35 -3.20
C ASP A 748 -45.92 -44.02 -3.96
N SER A 749 -44.93 -44.91 -3.87
CA SER A 749 -43.56 -44.66 -4.33
C SER A 749 -43.18 -45.54 -5.51
N SER A 750 -42.14 -45.13 -6.25
CA SER A 750 -41.63 -45.81 -7.43
C SER A 750 -40.16 -46.17 -7.27
N PHE A 751 -39.83 -47.44 -7.52
CA PHE A 751 -38.47 -47.96 -7.57
C PHE A 751 -38.24 -48.58 -8.96
N GLY A 752 -37.59 -47.82 -9.84
CA GLY A 752 -37.57 -48.08 -11.28
C GLY A 752 -36.18 -48.19 -11.89
N ASP A 753 -35.92 -49.17 -12.76
CA ASP A 753 -34.72 -49.19 -13.61
C ASP A 753 -33.38 -49.13 -12.84
N ASN A 754 -33.34 -49.60 -11.59
CA ASN A 754 -32.12 -49.64 -10.79
C ASN A 754 -31.30 -50.90 -11.09
N THR A 755 -29.97 -50.79 -11.01
CA THR A 755 -29.05 -51.94 -11.05
C THR A 755 -28.35 -52.08 -9.72
N ILE A 756 -28.69 -53.10 -8.93
CA ILE A 756 -28.14 -53.34 -7.60
C ILE A 756 -27.45 -54.71 -7.57
N ILE A 757 -26.16 -54.74 -7.22
CA ILE A 757 -25.41 -55.99 -7.12
C ILE A 757 -25.77 -56.73 -5.82
N GLY A 758 -25.87 -56.02 -4.70
CA GLY A 758 -26.29 -56.58 -3.42
C GLY A 758 -27.78 -56.93 -3.36
N ALA A 759 -28.24 -57.32 -2.17
CA ALA A 759 -29.66 -57.60 -1.95
C ALA A 759 -30.48 -56.30 -1.96
N THR A 760 -31.76 -56.41 -2.25
CA THR A 760 -32.75 -55.34 -2.02
C THR A 760 -33.75 -55.81 -0.99
N THR A 761 -33.89 -55.07 0.11
CA THR A 761 -34.73 -55.46 1.25
C THR A 761 -35.67 -54.34 1.66
N PHE A 762 -36.97 -54.66 1.70
CA PHE A 762 -38.01 -53.84 2.32
C PHE A 762 -38.46 -54.53 3.61
N THR A 763 -38.25 -53.90 4.77
CA THR A 763 -38.66 -54.51 6.06
C THR A 763 -39.98 -53.96 6.61
N GLY A 764 -40.34 -52.73 6.28
CA GLY A 764 -41.61 -52.13 6.68
C GLY A 764 -42.77 -52.51 5.75
N ALA A 765 -43.97 -51.99 6.06
CA ALA A 765 -45.14 -52.22 5.23
C ALA A 765 -44.99 -51.53 3.87
N VAL A 766 -45.40 -52.21 2.80
CA VAL A 766 -45.33 -51.70 1.44
C VAL A 766 -46.74 -51.53 0.90
N SER A 767 -47.07 -50.33 0.43
CA SER A 767 -48.39 -50.01 -0.14
C SER A 767 -48.24 -49.16 -1.39
N SER A 768 -49.00 -49.45 -2.45
CA SER A 768 -48.97 -48.66 -3.69
C SER A 768 -47.57 -48.50 -4.30
N LEU A 769 -46.64 -49.43 -4.04
CA LEU A 769 -45.30 -49.40 -4.60
C LEU A 769 -45.33 -49.82 -6.06
N THR A 770 -44.64 -49.09 -6.93
CA THR A 770 -44.26 -49.56 -8.26
C THR A 770 -42.78 -49.96 -8.26
N PHE A 771 -42.47 -51.25 -8.23
CA PHE A 771 -41.10 -51.79 -8.32
C PHE A 771 -40.89 -52.44 -9.69
N ALA A 772 -40.33 -51.69 -10.66
CA ALA A 772 -40.30 -52.13 -12.05
C ALA A 772 -38.96 -51.93 -12.78
N GLY A 773 -38.62 -52.85 -13.69
CA GLY A 773 -37.46 -52.70 -14.58
C GLY A 773 -36.09 -52.86 -13.89
N ASN A 774 -36.06 -53.31 -12.63
CA ASN A 774 -34.82 -53.38 -11.87
C ASN A 774 -34.00 -54.64 -12.24
N ARG A 775 -32.69 -54.53 -12.14
CA ARG A 775 -31.73 -55.63 -12.25
C ARG A 775 -31.03 -55.81 -10.91
N LEU A 776 -31.29 -56.94 -10.25
CA LEU A 776 -30.72 -57.32 -8.96
C LEU A 776 -29.88 -58.59 -9.15
N ASP A 777 -28.61 -58.58 -8.76
CA ASP A 777 -27.78 -59.79 -8.86
C ASP A 777 -28.03 -60.76 -7.68
N ASN A 778 -28.56 -60.25 -6.55
CA ASN A 778 -28.89 -61.03 -5.35
C ASN A 778 -30.41 -61.07 -5.10
N ASN A 779 -30.82 -61.17 -3.82
CA ASN A 779 -32.21 -61.39 -3.41
C ASN A 779 -33.03 -60.10 -3.45
N LEU A 780 -34.33 -60.25 -3.73
CA LEU A 780 -35.36 -59.26 -3.45
C LEU A 780 -36.21 -59.75 -2.28
N ILE A 781 -36.25 -58.99 -1.19
CA ILE A 781 -36.89 -59.40 0.07
C ILE A 781 -37.92 -58.36 0.49
N PHE A 782 -39.15 -58.81 0.72
CA PHE A 782 -40.20 -58.05 1.38
C PHE A 782 -40.53 -58.76 2.70
N SER A 783 -40.16 -58.19 3.84
CA SER A 783 -40.31 -58.88 5.14
C SER A 783 -41.69 -58.68 5.77
N SER A 784 -42.49 -57.75 5.26
CA SER A 784 -43.81 -57.37 5.79
C SER A 784 -44.90 -57.48 4.71
N THR A 785 -46.10 -56.97 5.04
CA THR A 785 -47.25 -56.93 4.15
C THR A 785 -47.01 -56.04 2.94
N ILE A 786 -47.47 -56.50 1.77
CA ILE A 786 -47.49 -55.77 0.51
C ILE A 786 -48.95 -55.55 0.08
N THR A 787 -49.34 -54.31 -0.19
CA THR A 787 -50.71 -53.97 -0.63
C THR A 787 -50.71 -53.08 -1.86
N ASN A 788 -51.68 -53.26 -2.76
CA ASN A 788 -51.88 -52.40 -3.94
C ASN A 788 -50.61 -52.16 -4.80
N SER A 789 -49.64 -53.07 -4.77
CA SER A 789 -48.31 -52.83 -5.33
C SER A 789 -48.10 -53.59 -6.64
N VAL A 790 -47.22 -53.07 -7.49
CA VAL A 790 -46.82 -53.65 -8.78
C VAL A 790 -45.33 -53.97 -8.73
N VAL A 791 -44.98 -55.25 -8.85
CA VAL A 791 -43.60 -55.73 -8.95
C VAL A 791 -43.42 -56.39 -10.31
N SER A 792 -42.83 -55.69 -11.28
CA SER A 792 -42.81 -56.19 -12.66
C SER A 792 -41.54 -55.94 -13.47
N ASN A 793 -41.31 -56.78 -14.48
CA ASN A 793 -40.18 -56.63 -15.41
C ASN A 793 -38.79 -56.59 -14.72
N ASN A 794 -38.65 -57.21 -13.55
CA ASN A 794 -37.38 -57.25 -12.84
C ASN A 794 -36.58 -58.50 -13.20
N ILE A 795 -35.26 -58.38 -13.18
CA ILE A 795 -34.31 -59.50 -13.27
C ILE A 795 -33.70 -59.67 -11.88
N VAL A 796 -33.92 -60.82 -11.24
CA VAL A 796 -33.44 -61.13 -9.89
C VAL A 796 -32.59 -62.40 -9.94
N GLY A 797 -31.27 -62.24 -9.80
CA GLY A 797 -30.31 -63.34 -9.80
C GLY A 797 -30.41 -64.24 -8.55
N GLY A 798 -30.94 -63.70 -7.44
CA GLY A 798 -31.26 -64.44 -6.22
C GLY A 798 -32.73 -64.81 -6.07
N ALA A 799 -33.15 -65.00 -4.82
CA ALA A 799 -34.53 -65.32 -4.48
C ALA A 799 -35.40 -64.07 -4.37
N LEU A 800 -36.64 -64.16 -4.87
CA LEU A 800 -37.74 -63.30 -4.41
C LEU A 800 -38.34 -63.91 -3.14
N THR A 801 -38.27 -63.21 -2.02
CA THR A 801 -38.86 -63.64 -0.74
C THR A 801 -39.91 -62.65 -0.26
N VAL A 802 -41.10 -63.13 0.07
CA VAL A 802 -42.14 -62.32 0.74
C VAL A 802 -42.57 -62.99 2.03
N GLY A 803 -42.34 -62.30 3.15
CA GLY A 803 -42.58 -62.76 4.50
C GLY A 803 -43.98 -62.44 5.06
N GLY A 804 -44.64 -61.38 4.58
CA GLY A 804 -45.98 -60.97 5.03
C GLY A 804 -47.04 -61.01 3.92
N ASP A 805 -48.31 -60.83 4.30
CA ASP A 805 -49.46 -60.96 3.39
C ASP A 805 -49.34 -60.12 2.11
N ILE A 806 -49.86 -60.66 1.00
CA ILE A 806 -49.92 -59.97 -0.30
C ILE A 806 -51.39 -59.71 -0.64
N ASP A 807 -51.80 -58.44 -0.66
CA ASP A 807 -53.18 -58.04 -0.98
C ASP A 807 -53.25 -57.09 -2.18
N ASN A 808 -54.19 -57.34 -3.09
CA ASN A 808 -54.45 -56.55 -4.29
C ASN A 808 -53.17 -56.13 -5.06
N SER A 809 -52.16 -57.00 -5.08
CA SER A 809 -50.84 -56.72 -5.66
C SER A 809 -50.55 -57.62 -6.86
N SER A 810 -49.68 -57.16 -7.76
CA SER A 810 -49.33 -57.87 -8.99
C SER A 810 -47.84 -58.10 -9.09
N PHE A 811 -47.47 -59.33 -9.41
CA PHE A 811 -46.10 -59.76 -9.66
C PHE A 811 -46.03 -60.27 -11.11
N GLY A 812 -45.51 -59.43 -12.01
CA GLY A 812 -45.63 -59.60 -13.46
C GLY A 812 -44.30 -59.68 -14.21
N ASP A 813 -44.12 -60.63 -15.11
CA ASP A 813 -43.03 -60.59 -16.11
C ASP A 813 -41.60 -60.49 -15.53
N ASN A 814 -41.37 -61.04 -14.32
CA ASN A 814 -40.04 -61.06 -13.70
C ASN A 814 -39.24 -62.30 -14.13
N ALA A 815 -37.92 -62.15 -14.26
CA ALA A 815 -36.98 -63.27 -14.40
C ALA A 815 -36.33 -63.54 -13.03
N LEU A 816 -36.64 -64.69 -12.43
CA LEU A 816 -36.32 -65.00 -11.03
C LEU A 816 -35.54 -66.32 -10.95
N TYR A 817 -34.53 -66.40 -10.08
CA TYR A 817 -33.86 -67.68 -9.81
C TYR A 817 -34.70 -68.60 -8.92
N SER A 818 -35.29 -68.05 -7.86
CA SER A 818 -36.20 -68.80 -6.98
C SER A 818 -37.20 -67.88 -6.30
N VAL A 819 -38.26 -68.48 -5.74
CA VAL A 819 -39.35 -67.74 -5.09
C VAL A 819 -39.75 -68.44 -3.79
N ALA A 820 -39.87 -67.66 -2.72
CA ALA A 820 -40.33 -68.11 -1.42
C ALA A 820 -41.43 -67.18 -0.89
N PHE A 821 -42.64 -67.71 -0.75
CA PHE A 821 -43.76 -67.00 -0.13
C PHE A 821 -44.09 -67.66 1.21
N ALA A 822 -44.05 -66.89 2.29
CA ALA A 822 -44.56 -67.32 3.60
C ALA A 822 -46.02 -66.86 3.85
N ALA A 823 -46.63 -66.25 2.83
CA ALA A 823 -47.77 -65.36 2.94
C ALA A 823 -49.02 -65.82 2.18
N ASP A 824 -50.19 -65.30 2.58
CA ASP A 824 -51.45 -65.48 1.85
C ASP A 824 -51.53 -64.51 0.65
N PHE A 825 -52.01 -65.02 -0.49
CA PHE A 825 -52.31 -64.22 -1.68
C PHE A 825 -53.79 -63.87 -1.72
N ASN A 826 -54.13 -62.63 -1.36
CA ASN A 826 -55.49 -62.11 -1.41
C ASN A 826 -55.66 -61.18 -2.61
N HIS A 827 -56.62 -61.47 -3.50
CA HIS A 827 -56.92 -60.68 -4.70
C HIS A 827 -55.69 -60.28 -5.54
N SER A 828 -54.63 -61.08 -5.47
CA SER A 828 -53.32 -60.77 -6.03
C SER A 828 -53.01 -61.68 -7.20
N SER A 829 -52.13 -61.24 -8.09
CA SER A 829 -51.75 -61.97 -9.30
C SER A 829 -50.24 -62.23 -9.38
N PHE A 830 -49.88 -63.43 -9.84
CA PHE A 830 -48.51 -63.83 -10.13
C PHE A 830 -48.48 -64.42 -11.55
N SER A 831 -48.15 -63.60 -12.56
CA SER A 831 -48.27 -63.97 -13.98
C SER A 831 -47.05 -63.56 -14.80
N GLY A 832 -46.71 -64.32 -15.84
CA GLY A 832 -45.61 -63.96 -16.75
C GLY A 832 -44.19 -64.12 -16.18
N ASN A 833 -44.05 -64.52 -14.91
CA ASN A 833 -42.74 -64.74 -14.30
C ASN A 833 -42.07 -66.00 -14.87
N SER A 834 -40.76 -65.91 -15.12
CA SER A 834 -39.91 -67.02 -15.53
C SER A 834 -38.99 -67.43 -14.39
N LEU A 835 -38.90 -68.74 -14.14
CA LEU A 835 -37.94 -69.33 -13.20
C LEU A 835 -36.77 -69.88 -14.01
N THR A 836 -35.56 -69.41 -13.72
CA THR A 836 -34.34 -69.81 -14.45
C THR A 836 -33.50 -70.82 -13.70
#